data_AF-A0A950Y8I9-F1
#
_entry.id   AF-A0A950Y8I9-F1
#
_cell.length_a   1.000
_cell.length_b   1.000
_cell.length_c   1.000
_cell.angle_alpha   90.00
_cell.angle_beta   90.00
_cell.angle_gamma   90.00
#
_symmetry.space_group_name_H-M   'P 1'
#
loop_
_entity.id
_entity.type
_entity.pdbx_description
1 polymer ?
#
loop_
_entity_poly.entity_id
_entity_poly.type
_entity_poly.pdbx_seq_one_letter_code
_entity_poly.pdbx_strand_id
1 'polypeptide(L)'
;MVVGDDAQCLVAGTLVTMADGSRRPIEDIRVGDEVRSGHGLGSFAPASVVRVHRSVARDGVAITMRSGRRLLSTPEHTHFAGYELEASVAVRHVPNRRFAPDLGHISAREMRPNPVAGPDLCVFCTVETHIRGRTGGVRPAARLGAGGQALPFTPAALVRPGMVMFGEHGGYDVVESVERVAINAPVYDLDVEPTHNFIAGGIITHNSIYGFRGADIKNILEFEDAFPDAHVVKLEQNYRSTQTILDAANAVIRNNRAQKPKSLWTELGRGDPIKVRELEDEHAEARYVTGEIQRLLDDGVSRAEIAVFYRTNAQSRVLQDTLVRADVPYQVIGGTKFYERAEIKDAIAYLTALINPQDAGAFTRIVNSPRRGIGSTSLSKVLAYTNTTGTSIWDAASEPEQVPGLGTPAVKALRRFMGILHVLRERAEANPPISALLKETLQETGYLEALEAERTIEAQGRIENLEELVNVAGEYDVMTAAEPEREASLADFLQQIALLSDADDRSDDQGLVTLMTLHNAKGLEYPIVFMIGCEEGVFPHSRALDEGGLEEERRLCYVGITRAELDLYVTYARTRNVFGARSFGAPSRFISEIPVELTDREQQQPRGLAGIRARATTWARGGDDAASWDAQPAAAPAFRLGEDVSHPKFGEGVVTGLEPGGIVVIRFSQDGSERKMVADLAPISRR
;
A
#
# COMPACT_ATOMS: atom_id res chain seq x y z
N MET A 1 -3.59 22.79 -4.82
CA MET A 1 -2.53 23.43 -4.01
C MET A 1 -1.66 22.34 -3.42
N VAL A 2 -0.39 22.31 -3.82
CA VAL A 2 0.68 21.57 -3.17
C VAL A 2 1.49 22.64 -2.44
N VAL A 3 1.71 22.49 -1.14
CA VAL A 3 2.63 23.33 -0.37
C VAL A 3 3.58 22.36 0.32
N GLY A 4 4.88 22.56 0.10
CA GLY A 4 5.94 21.84 0.80
C GLY A 4 5.84 22.09 2.31
N ASP A 5 6.42 21.20 3.10
CA ASP A 5 6.42 21.32 4.55
C ASP A 5 7.47 22.38 4.97
N ASP A 6 7.07 23.66 4.92
CA ASP A 6 7.93 24.82 5.22
C ASP A 6 8.37 24.89 6.71
N ALA A 7 8.03 23.86 7.51
CA ALA A 7 8.26 23.81 8.95
C ALA A 7 9.49 22.98 9.38
N GLN A 8 10.21 22.29 8.48
CA GLN A 8 11.40 21.48 8.82
C GLN A 8 12.71 22.21 8.49
N CYS A 9 13.10 23.21 9.27
CA CYS A 9 14.25 24.06 8.93
C CYS A 9 15.32 24.11 10.03
N LEU A 10 16.56 24.40 9.62
CA LEU A 10 17.68 24.74 10.50
C LEU A 10 17.93 26.26 10.48
N VAL A 11 18.47 26.81 11.57
CA VAL A 11 18.69 28.26 11.68
C VAL A 11 19.90 28.71 10.85
N ALA A 12 19.84 29.93 10.32
CA ALA A 12 20.99 30.63 9.76
C ALA A 12 22.25 30.50 10.65
N GLY A 13 23.41 30.31 10.04
CA GLY A 13 24.67 30.06 10.71
C GLY A 13 24.93 28.60 11.07
N THR A 14 23.96 27.69 10.86
CA THR A 14 24.19 26.26 11.03
C THR A 14 25.22 25.77 10.02
N LEU A 15 26.31 25.19 10.49
CA LEU A 15 27.39 24.70 9.63
C LEU A 15 27.01 23.34 9.02
N VAL A 16 26.93 23.30 7.69
CA VAL A 16 26.74 22.11 6.88
C VAL A 16 28.09 21.57 6.42
N THR A 17 28.32 20.27 6.57
CA THR A 17 29.55 19.62 6.08
C THR A 17 29.41 19.28 4.60
N MET A 18 30.27 19.87 3.78
CA MET A 18 30.34 19.64 2.34
C MET A 18 31.00 18.30 2.00
N ALA A 19 30.81 17.82 0.77
CA ALA A 19 31.40 16.57 0.28
C ALA A 19 32.95 16.57 0.35
N ASP A 20 33.58 17.72 0.14
CA ASP A 20 35.04 17.91 0.24
C ASP A 20 35.55 18.01 1.69
N GLY A 21 34.66 17.94 2.68
CA GLY A 21 34.97 18.05 4.11
C GLY A 21 35.04 19.49 4.64
N SER A 22 34.90 20.50 3.79
CA SER A 22 34.74 21.90 4.23
C SER A 22 33.40 22.08 4.96
N ARG A 23 33.28 23.15 5.75
CA ARG A 23 32.04 23.51 6.45
C ARG A 23 31.58 24.87 5.98
N ARG A 24 30.32 24.95 5.53
CA ARG A 24 29.71 26.20 5.07
C ARG A 24 28.45 26.50 5.87
N PRO A 25 28.15 27.78 6.18
CA PRO A 25 26.86 28.16 6.72
C PRO A 25 25.73 27.72 5.78
N ILE A 26 24.60 27.30 6.35
CA ILE A 26 23.46 26.76 5.58
C ILE A 26 22.89 27.79 4.59
N GLU A 27 22.95 29.08 4.91
CA GLU A 27 22.54 30.19 4.07
C GLU A 27 23.41 30.37 2.81
N ASP A 28 24.60 29.78 2.78
CA ASP A 28 25.54 29.86 1.65
C ASP A 28 25.46 28.64 0.73
N ILE A 29 24.66 27.64 1.09
CA ILE A 29 24.41 26.46 0.26
C ILE A 29 23.49 26.83 -0.90
N ARG A 30 23.78 26.30 -2.09
CA ARG A 30 23.05 26.54 -3.34
C ARG A 30 22.66 25.21 -3.98
N VAL A 31 21.64 25.24 -4.84
CA VAL A 31 21.28 24.10 -5.67
C VAL A 31 22.47 23.71 -6.56
N GLY A 32 22.78 22.42 -6.60
CA GLY A 32 23.94 21.84 -7.29
C GLY A 32 25.18 21.68 -6.41
N ASP A 33 25.18 22.20 -5.18
CA ASP A 33 26.27 21.92 -4.23
C ASP A 33 26.27 20.46 -3.77
N GLU A 34 27.44 19.87 -3.59
CA GLU A 34 27.59 18.51 -3.02
C GLU A 34 27.85 18.56 -1.51
N VAL A 35 26.92 18.03 -0.73
CA VAL A 35 27.02 17.89 0.73
C VAL A 35 27.40 16.47 1.13
N ARG A 36 27.96 16.32 2.33
CA ARG A 36 28.29 14.99 2.87
C ARG A 36 27.05 14.37 3.51
N SER A 37 26.67 13.19 3.01
CA SER A 37 25.47 12.46 3.44
C SER A 37 25.78 11.04 3.93
N GLY A 38 25.01 10.55 4.90
CA GLY A 38 25.05 9.16 5.34
C GLY A 38 24.35 8.22 4.35
N HIS A 39 24.99 7.10 4.02
CA HIS A 39 24.50 6.09 3.08
C HIS A 39 24.25 4.72 3.73
N GLY A 40 24.39 4.65 5.06
CA GLY A 40 24.18 3.44 5.85
C GLY A 40 25.47 2.77 6.33
N LEU A 41 25.37 1.94 7.37
CA LEU A 41 26.49 1.17 7.92
C LEU A 41 27.72 2.02 8.33
N GLY A 42 27.52 3.28 8.71
CA GLY A 42 28.60 4.22 9.02
C GLY A 42 29.33 4.80 7.81
N SER A 43 28.84 4.55 6.58
CA SER A 43 29.40 5.09 5.35
C SER A 43 28.82 6.47 4.99
N PHE A 44 29.66 7.31 4.40
CA PHE A 44 29.32 8.65 3.93
C PHE A 44 29.77 8.81 2.48
N ALA A 45 28.96 9.48 1.67
CA ALA A 45 29.29 9.82 0.29
C ALA A 45 28.69 11.19 -0.07
N PRO A 46 29.18 11.83 -1.15
CA PRO A 46 28.59 13.06 -1.68
C PRO A 46 27.13 12.86 -2.06
N ALA A 47 26.29 13.85 -1.79
CA ALA A 47 24.90 13.93 -2.22
C ALA A 47 24.60 15.35 -2.71
N SER A 48 23.77 15.47 -3.75
CA SER A 48 23.52 16.75 -4.42
C SER A 48 22.35 17.48 -3.78
N VAL A 49 22.54 18.78 -3.52
CA VAL A 49 21.44 19.67 -3.10
C VAL A 49 20.59 20.01 -4.31
N VAL A 50 19.35 19.54 -4.36
CA VAL A 50 18.43 19.76 -5.48
C VAL A 50 17.48 20.94 -5.24
N ARG A 51 17.27 21.32 -3.98
CA ARG A 51 16.44 22.48 -3.60
C ARG A 51 16.97 23.14 -2.34
N VAL A 52 16.89 24.47 -2.29
CA VAL A 52 17.15 25.27 -1.08
C VAL A 52 15.92 26.13 -0.83
N HIS A 53 15.37 26.06 0.36
CA HIS A 53 14.22 26.87 0.78
C HIS A 53 14.60 27.72 1.99
N ARG A 54 14.06 28.94 2.04
CA ARG A 54 14.32 29.91 3.10
C ARG A 54 12.99 30.45 3.60
N SER A 55 12.77 30.37 4.91
CA SER A 55 11.61 30.91 5.60
C SER A 55 12.03 31.60 6.91
N VAL A 56 11.05 31.99 7.74
CA VAL A 56 11.29 32.59 9.06
C VAL A 56 10.51 31.81 10.10
N ALA A 57 11.20 31.37 11.16
CA ALA A 57 10.57 30.68 12.28
C ALA A 57 10.65 31.50 13.57
N ARG A 58 9.57 31.45 14.35
CA ARG A 58 9.49 32.11 15.67
C ARG A 58 9.94 31.18 16.79
N ASP A 59 9.53 29.91 16.72
CA ASP A 59 9.83 28.89 17.73
C ASP A 59 10.90 27.91 17.24
N GLY A 60 11.70 27.42 18.19
CA GLY A 60 12.81 26.53 17.95
C GLY A 60 13.07 25.56 19.08
N VAL A 61 13.87 24.54 18.75
CA VAL A 61 14.40 23.56 19.70
C VAL A 61 15.91 23.57 19.57
N ALA A 62 16.60 23.92 20.66
CA ALA A 62 18.04 23.76 20.80
C ALA A 62 18.33 22.39 21.41
N ILE A 63 19.06 21.55 20.69
CA ILE A 63 19.50 20.23 21.14
C ILE A 63 21.00 20.30 21.40
N THR A 64 21.42 20.06 22.64
CA THR A 64 22.83 20.05 23.04
C THR A 64 23.27 18.62 23.30
N MET A 65 24.34 18.20 22.64
CA MET A 65 24.97 16.90 22.83
C MET A 65 26.03 16.97 23.93
N ARG A 66 26.32 15.83 24.56
CA ARG A 66 27.37 15.67 25.57
C ARG A 66 28.77 16.02 25.06
N SER A 67 29.02 15.89 23.75
CA SER A 67 30.27 16.35 23.12
C SER A 67 30.43 17.87 23.08
N GLY A 68 29.41 18.64 23.47
CA GLY A 68 29.34 20.09 23.36
C GLY A 68 28.79 20.59 22.01
N ARG A 69 28.44 19.69 21.07
CA ARG A 69 27.75 20.06 19.83
C ARG A 69 26.35 20.59 20.15
N ARG A 70 25.95 21.66 19.46
CA ARG A 70 24.62 22.27 19.62
C ARG A 70 23.98 22.45 18.25
N LEU A 71 22.75 21.96 18.10
CA LEU A 71 21.96 22.07 16.89
C LEU A 71 20.66 22.81 17.20
N LEU A 72 20.35 23.81 16.38
CA LEU A 72 19.15 24.63 16.53
C LEU A 72 18.27 24.46 15.30
N SER A 73 17.06 23.96 15.52
CA SER A 73 16.10 23.67 14.45
C SER A 73 14.69 24.12 14.83
N THR A 74 13.79 24.16 13.86
CA THR A 74 12.36 24.25 14.13
C THR A 74 11.87 23.00 14.89
N PRO A 75 10.74 23.07 15.61
CA PRO A 75 10.20 21.93 16.37
C PRO A 75 9.92 20.68 15.54
N GLU A 76 9.51 20.85 14.29
CA GLU A 76 9.13 19.76 13.38
C GLU A 76 10.32 19.23 12.55
N HIS A 77 11.48 19.86 12.62
CA HIS A 77 12.66 19.38 11.89
C HIS A 77 13.05 17.97 12.38
N THR A 78 13.16 17.05 11.42
CA THR A 78 13.31 15.62 11.73
C THR A 78 14.78 15.25 11.93
N HIS A 79 15.06 14.62 13.06
CA HIS A 79 16.39 14.06 13.36
C HIS A 79 16.34 12.54 13.48
N PHE A 80 17.49 11.89 13.34
CA PHE A 80 17.64 10.49 13.71
C PHE A 80 17.98 10.39 15.20
N ALA A 81 16.98 10.18 16.05
CA ALA A 81 17.18 10.19 17.51
C ALA A 81 16.36 9.10 18.20
N GLY A 82 16.97 8.36 19.13
CA GLY A 82 16.29 7.32 19.92
C GLY A 82 17.11 6.89 21.14
N TYR A 83 16.58 6.01 21.99
CA TYR A 83 17.35 5.42 23.09
C TYR A 83 18.14 4.21 22.59
N GLU A 84 19.42 4.13 22.95
CA GLU A 84 20.22 2.94 22.66
C GLU A 84 19.76 1.78 23.56
N LEU A 85 19.31 0.68 22.95
CA LEU A 85 19.11 -0.58 23.66
C LEU A 85 20.49 -1.22 23.84
N GLU A 86 21.01 -1.28 25.07
CA GLU A 86 22.29 -1.93 25.35
C GLU A 86 22.30 -3.37 24.80
N ALA A 87 23.21 -3.63 23.86
CA ALA A 87 23.48 -4.96 23.34
C ALA A 87 24.34 -5.76 24.33
N SER A 88 23.70 -6.41 25.30
CA SER A 88 24.31 -7.53 26.03
C SER A 88 23.27 -8.44 26.68
N VAL A 89 22.64 -9.31 25.89
CA VAL A 89 22.14 -10.60 26.39
C VAL A 89 22.65 -11.68 25.46
N ALA A 90 23.68 -12.40 25.91
CA ALA A 90 24.08 -13.65 25.31
C ALA A 90 22.90 -14.62 25.40
N VAL A 91 22.26 -14.92 24.27
CA VAL A 91 21.25 -15.99 24.18
C VAL A 91 21.99 -17.31 24.34
N ARG A 92 22.10 -17.79 25.58
CA ARG A 92 22.42 -19.21 25.84
C ARG A 92 21.20 -20.03 25.46
N HIS A 93 21.37 -20.84 24.43
CA HIS A 93 20.44 -21.90 24.04
C HIS A 93 20.27 -22.87 25.23
N VAL A 94 19.06 -22.95 25.79
CA VAL A 94 18.68 -24.01 26.74
C VAL A 94 17.47 -24.74 26.16
N PRO A 95 17.56 -26.04 25.87
CA PRO A 95 16.47 -26.77 25.24
C PRO A 95 15.37 -27.12 26.26
N ASN A 96 14.14 -26.83 25.82
CA ASN A 96 12.82 -27.37 26.20
C ASN A 96 12.71 -28.29 27.44
N ARG A 97 11.83 -27.91 28.39
CA ARG A 97 10.93 -28.85 29.08
C ARG A 97 9.68 -28.17 29.66
N ARG A 98 8.57 -28.91 29.56
CA ARG A 98 7.15 -28.61 29.82
C ARG A 98 6.81 -28.13 31.25
N PHE A 99 5.80 -27.26 31.37
CA PHE A 99 4.52 -27.40 32.12
C PHE A 99 3.95 -26.01 32.52
N ALA A 100 2.64 -25.83 32.37
CA ALA A 100 1.82 -24.68 32.83
C ALA A 100 1.28 -24.93 34.27
N PRO A 101 0.35 -24.11 34.81
CA PRO A 101 0.32 -22.65 35.09
C PRO A 101 0.04 -22.35 36.59
N ASP A 102 0.17 -21.10 37.07
CA ASP A 102 -0.71 -20.57 38.16
C ASP A 102 -0.60 -19.04 38.38
N LEU A 103 -1.72 -18.47 38.85
CA LEU A 103 -2.14 -17.05 38.93
C LEU A 103 -1.60 -16.24 40.14
N GLY A 104 -1.64 -14.89 40.06
CA GLY A 104 -1.78 -14.02 41.25
C GLY A 104 -1.35 -12.54 41.11
N HIS A 105 -2.29 -11.59 41.29
CA HIS A 105 -2.15 -10.11 41.30
C HIS A 105 -1.69 -9.51 42.65
N ILE A 106 -0.85 -8.45 42.69
CA ILE A 106 -0.81 -7.40 43.77
C ILE A 106 -0.33 -6.01 43.22
N SER A 107 -0.92 -4.91 43.73
CA SER A 107 -0.83 -3.50 43.28
C SER A 107 0.20 -2.59 43.99
N ALA A 108 0.56 -1.47 43.35
CA ALA A 108 1.51 -0.44 43.77
C ALA A 108 1.00 0.61 44.79
N ARG A 109 1.74 0.84 45.87
CA ARG A 109 1.84 2.13 46.60
C ARG A 109 3.05 2.09 47.55
N GLU A 110 3.71 3.25 47.69
CA GLU A 110 4.85 3.58 48.59
C GLU A 110 6.25 3.61 47.95
N MET A 111 6.62 4.76 47.38
CA MET A 111 8.01 5.20 47.22
C MET A 111 8.16 6.63 47.78
N ARG A 112 9.13 6.83 48.69
CA ARG A 112 9.81 8.10 48.96
C ARG A 112 11.33 7.83 49.17
N PRO A 113 12.22 8.83 48.96
CA PRO A 113 13.54 8.59 48.40
C PRO A 113 14.75 8.86 49.34
N ASN A 114 15.94 8.48 48.83
CA ASN A 114 17.29 9.09 48.99
C ASN A 114 18.33 8.30 49.85
N PRO A 115 19.67 8.55 49.75
CA PRO A 115 20.65 8.20 48.71
C PRO A 115 21.92 7.44 49.24
N VAL A 116 22.88 7.12 48.35
CA VAL A 116 24.35 6.94 48.52
C VAL A 116 24.95 5.55 48.15
N ALA A 117 25.90 5.60 47.20
CA ALA A 117 27.04 4.70 46.89
C ALA A 117 26.82 3.28 46.31
N GLY A 118 27.46 3.01 45.16
CA GLY A 118 27.68 1.65 44.62
C GLY A 118 29.03 1.05 45.06
N PRO A 119 29.64 0.08 44.33
CA PRO A 119 29.12 -0.88 43.36
C PRO A 119 29.23 -2.35 43.87
N ASP A 120 28.65 -3.30 43.13
CA ASP A 120 28.78 -4.78 43.26
C ASP A 120 28.12 -5.51 44.45
N LEU A 121 26.83 -5.85 44.33
CA LEU A 121 26.35 -7.25 44.37
C LEU A 121 24.85 -7.33 43.99
N CYS A 122 24.49 -8.36 43.22
CA CYS A 122 23.14 -8.72 42.82
C CYS A 122 22.11 -8.72 43.96
N VAL A 123 21.00 -8.01 43.77
CA VAL A 123 19.67 -8.43 44.23
C VAL A 123 18.69 -8.22 43.09
N PHE A 124 18.11 -9.32 42.60
CA PHE A 124 16.96 -9.31 41.71
C PHE A 124 15.84 -8.46 42.33
N CYS A 125 15.50 -7.36 41.68
CA CYS A 125 14.24 -6.67 41.90
C CYS A 125 13.66 -6.34 40.53
N THR A 126 12.89 -7.27 39.99
CA THR A 126 11.90 -7.02 38.95
C THR A 126 10.94 -5.94 39.45
N VAL A 127 11.22 -4.69 39.08
CA VAL A 127 10.21 -3.65 38.97
C VAL A 127 10.00 -3.44 37.49
N GLU A 128 9.11 -4.27 36.92
CA GLU A 128 8.42 -3.95 35.68
C GLU A 128 7.67 -2.63 35.89
N THR A 129 8.33 -1.51 35.62
CA THR A 129 7.63 -0.30 35.24
C THR A 129 7.33 -0.41 33.76
N HIS A 130 6.27 -1.16 33.48
CA HIS A 130 5.51 -1.08 32.24
C HIS A 130 5.06 0.38 32.03
N ILE A 131 5.89 1.21 31.41
CA ILE A 131 5.38 2.32 30.62
C ILE A 131 4.83 1.71 29.34
N ARG A 132 3.62 1.15 29.45
CA ARG A 132 2.70 0.95 28.33
C ARG A 132 2.29 2.33 27.84
N GLY A 133 3.14 2.95 27.03
CA GLY A 133 2.69 3.87 26.00
C GLY A 133 1.93 3.04 24.95
N ARG A 134 0.61 3.04 25.04
CA ARG A 134 -0.29 2.55 23.98
C ARG A 134 -0.10 3.43 22.73
N THR A 135 0.84 3.06 21.88
CA THR A 135 0.89 3.42 20.44
C THR A 135 1.66 2.31 19.73
N GLY A 136 0.97 1.26 19.30
CA GLY A 136 1.53 0.18 18.48
C GLY A 136 1.68 0.61 17.02
N GLY A 137 2.44 1.69 16.77
CA GLY A 137 2.81 2.15 15.43
C GLY A 137 4.28 1.84 15.17
N VAL A 138 4.59 1.23 14.04
CA VAL A 138 5.97 1.07 13.56
C VAL A 138 6.49 2.45 13.21
N ARG A 139 7.48 2.96 13.95
CA ARG A 139 8.17 4.19 13.58
C ARG A 139 9.27 3.86 12.56
N PRO A 140 9.36 4.57 11.43
CA PRO A 140 10.47 4.39 10.49
C PRO A 140 11.81 4.65 11.21
N ALA A 141 12.87 3.97 10.79
CA ALA A 141 14.21 4.10 11.36
C ALA A 141 15.32 3.96 10.32
N ALA A 142 16.40 4.71 10.46
CA ALA A 142 17.51 4.71 9.51
C ALA A 142 18.75 4.01 10.09
N ARG A 143 19.34 3.10 9.30
CA ARG A 143 20.54 2.32 9.66
C ARG A 143 21.84 3.01 9.28
N LEU A 144 22.08 4.21 9.83
CA LEU A 144 23.23 5.04 9.45
C LEU A 144 24.49 4.77 10.29
N GLY A 145 24.36 4.11 11.44
CA GLY A 145 25.46 3.86 12.35
C GLY A 145 26.41 2.75 11.90
N ALA A 146 27.66 2.82 12.35
CA ALA A 146 28.60 1.72 12.24
C ALA A 146 28.01 0.46 12.93
N GLY A 147 28.17 -0.71 12.31
CA GLY A 147 27.60 -1.96 12.83
C GLY A 147 26.10 -2.16 12.57
N GLY A 148 25.46 -1.32 11.74
CA GLY A 148 24.07 -1.52 11.29
C GLY A 148 23.01 -1.10 12.29
N GLN A 149 23.39 -0.32 13.30
CA GLN A 149 22.48 0.23 14.29
C GLN A 149 21.51 1.25 13.64
N ALA A 150 20.26 1.26 14.11
CA ALA A 150 19.17 2.07 13.56
C ALA A 150 18.63 3.06 14.60
N LEU A 151 18.37 4.29 14.19
CA LEU A 151 17.63 5.26 15.00
C LEU A 151 16.34 5.68 14.30
N PRO A 152 15.24 5.88 15.03
CA PRO A 152 13.98 6.32 14.45
C PRO A 152 14.06 7.78 14.00
N PHE A 153 13.18 8.15 13.07
CA PHE A 153 12.92 9.54 12.72
C PHE A 153 12.13 10.19 13.87
N THR A 154 12.70 11.24 14.45
CA THR A 154 12.18 11.90 15.64
C THR A 154 12.20 13.41 15.41
N PRO A 155 11.04 14.08 15.35
CA PRO A 155 10.97 15.54 15.32
C PRO A 155 11.73 16.15 16.50
N ALA A 156 12.38 17.30 16.29
CA ALA A 156 13.15 17.98 17.32
C ALA A 156 12.36 18.20 18.63
N ALA A 157 11.07 18.51 18.53
CA ALA A 157 10.15 18.67 19.66
C ALA A 157 9.98 17.41 20.53
N LEU A 158 10.27 16.24 19.98
CA LEU A 158 10.16 14.93 20.64
C LEU A 158 11.50 14.35 21.07
N VAL A 159 12.63 14.99 20.70
CA VAL A 159 13.94 14.62 21.23
C VAL A 159 13.99 14.88 22.73
N ARG A 160 14.60 13.97 23.50
CA ARG A 160 14.70 14.04 24.96
C ARG A 160 16.14 13.80 25.40
N PRO A 161 16.57 14.40 26.53
CA PRO A 161 17.84 14.03 27.17
C PRO A 161 17.97 12.51 27.35
N GLY A 162 19.18 11.99 27.13
CA GLY A 162 19.49 10.57 27.18
C GLY A 162 19.24 9.80 25.87
N MET A 163 18.58 10.40 24.87
CA MET A 163 18.58 9.84 23.51
C MET A 163 19.97 9.97 22.88
N VAL A 164 20.24 9.18 21.85
CA VAL A 164 21.43 9.27 20.99
C VAL A 164 21.06 9.75 19.60
N MET A 165 21.99 10.43 18.92
CA MET A 165 21.89 10.89 17.54
C MET A 165 23.14 10.50 16.75
N PHE A 166 23.01 10.26 15.44
CA PHE A 166 24.15 9.92 14.59
C PHE A 166 25.10 11.11 14.42
N GLY A 167 26.38 10.91 14.69
CA GLY A 167 27.44 11.87 14.40
C GLY A 167 28.01 11.73 12.98
N GLU A 168 28.74 12.76 12.54
CA GLU A 168 29.40 12.85 11.23
C GLU A 168 30.46 11.78 10.90
N HIS A 169 30.78 10.90 11.86
CA HIS A 169 31.74 9.80 11.72
C HIS A 169 31.11 8.42 11.88
N GLY A 170 29.77 8.34 11.90
CA GLY A 170 29.04 7.07 11.96
C GLY A 170 28.88 6.46 13.35
N GLY A 171 29.39 7.12 14.39
CA GLY A 171 29.09 6.82 15.80
C GLY A 171 27.91 7.64 16.34
N TYR A 172 27.62 7.48 17.63
CA TYR A 172 26.57 8.23 18.33
C TYR A 172 27.11 9.37 19.19
N ASP A 173 26.26 10.37 19.38
CA ASP A 173 26.40 11.39 20.39
C ASP A 173 25.16 11.39 21.29
N VAL A 174 25.33 11.61 22.59
CA VAL A 174 24.23 11.55 23.55
C VAL A 174 23.64 12.94 23.74
N VAL A 175 22.32 13.06 23.61
CA VAL A 175 21.56 14.27 23.91
C VAL A 175 21.68 14.56 25.41
N GLU A 176 22.31 15.67 25.76
CA GLU A 176 22.48 16.13 27.14
C GLU A 176 21.31 17.02 27.58
N SER A 177 20.92 17.98 26.74
CA SER A 177 19.79 18.87 27.02
C SER A 177 18.99 19.21 25.76
N VAL A 178 17.70 19.51 25.96
CA VAL A 178 16.78 19.96 24.92
C VAL A 178 15.99 21.15 25.46
N GLU A 179 16.09 22.29 24.80
CA GLU A 179 15.48 23.55 25.23
C GLU A 179 14.59 24.13 24.13
N ARG A 180 13.39 24.59 24.50
CA ARG A 180 12.56 25.40 23.59
C ARG A 180 13.07 26.83 23.63
N VAL A 181 13.35 27.40 22.47
CA VAL A 181 13.94 28.74 22.32
C VAL A 181 13.22 29.52 21.24
N ALA A 182 13.16 30.84 21.38
CA ALA A 182 12.69 31.71 20.30
C ALA A 182 13.83 31.92 19.30
N ILE A 183 13.58 31.66 18.02
CA ILE A 183 14.60 31.77 16.96
C ILE A 183 14.57 33.16 16.32
N ASN A 184 13.38 33.71 16.02
CA ASN A 184 13.18 35.01 15.37
C ASN A 184 14.24 35.36 14.30
N ALA A 185 14.60 34.38 13.46
CA ALA A 185 15.69 34.47 12.50
C ALA A 185 15.35 33.67 11.23
N PRO A 186 16.04 33.94 10.10
CA PRO A 186 15.90 33.13 8.90
C PRO A 186 16.27 31.67 9.18
N VAL A 187 15.45 30.77 8.66
CA VAL A 187 15.69 29.33 8.70
C VAL A 187 15.72 28.78 7.29
N TYR A 188 16.44 27.68 7.11
CA TYR A 188 16.74 27.08 5.81
C TYR A 188 16.42 25.58 5.82
N ASP A 189 15.87 25.11 4.71
CA ASP A 189 15.63 23.71 4.42
C ASP A 189 16.39 23.34 3.13
N LEU A 190 17.03 22.17 3.15
CA LEU A 190 17.83 21.65 2.04
C LEU A 190 17.25 20.33 1.57
N ASP A 191 16.90 20.25 0.30
CA ASP A 191 16.59 18.96 -0.32
C ASP A 191 17.85 18.33 -0.91
N VAL A 192 18.19 17.14 -0.46
CA VAL A 192 19.45 16.44 -0.75
C VAL A 192 19.10 15.08 -1.31
N GLU A 193 19.34 14.87 -2.59
CA GLU A 193 19.10 13.59 -3.25
C GLU A 193 20.38 12.77 -3.41
N PRO A 194 20.30 11.43 -3.37
CA PRO A 194 19.08 10.61 -3.19
C PRO A 194 18.76 10.24 -1.73
N THR A 195 19.57 10.72 -0.79
CA THR A 195 19.64 10.18 0.57
C THR A 195 18.74 10.89 1.57
N HIS A 196 18.23 12.07 1.24
CA HIS A 196 17.35 12.87 2.07
C HIS A 196 17.93 13.21 3.45
N ASN A 197 19.27 13.15 3.60
CA ASN A 197 19.98 13.48 4.83
C ASN A 197 21.30 14.19 4.55
N PHE A 198 21.79 14.95 5.52
CA PHE A 198 23.07 15.64 5.46
C PHE A 198 23.60 15.91 6.87
N ILE A 199 24.86 16.32 6.98
CA ILE A 199 25.48 16.65 8.25
C ILE A 199 25.33 18.15 8.55
N ALA A 200 24.67 18.46 9.65
CA ALA A 200 24.48 19.81 10.18
C ALA A 200 24.96 19.87 11.63
N GLY A 201 25.83 20.84 11.96
CA GLY A 201 26.38 20.97 13.31
C GLY A 201 27.17 19.74 13.81
N GLY A 202 27.66 18.91 12.88
CA GLY A 202 28.37 17.65 13.18
C GLY A 202 27.44 16.46 13.47
N ILE A 203 26.13 16.62 13.30
CA ILE A 203 25.10 15.59 13.49
C ILE A 203 24.40 15.31 12.15
N ILE A 204 24.05 14.04 11.92
CA ILE A 204 23.26 13.69 10.73
C ILE A 204 21.80 14.05 11.00
N THR A 205 21.22 14.83 10.10
CA THR A 205 19.83 15.24 10.15
C THR A 205 19.11 14.92 8.84
N HIS A 206 17.77 14.91 8.85
CA HIS A 206 16.95 14.50 7.72
C HIS A 206 16.19 15.70 7.12
N ASN A 207 15.88 15.64 5.83
CA ASN A 207 15.11 16.67 5.12
C ASN A 207 13.61 16.32 4.97
N SER A 208 12.81 17.26 4.49
CA SER A 208 11.37 17.01 4.27
C SER A 208 11.08 16.38 2.91
N ILE A 209 10.21 15.36 2.89
CA ILE A 209 9.68 14.72 1.67
C ILE A 209 8.13 14.73 1.72
N TYR A 210 7.45 14.94 0.58
CA TYR A 210 6.02 15.32 0.47
C TYR A 210 4.93 14.31 0.88
N GLY A 211 3.87 14.77 1.56
CA GLY A 211 2.50 14.36 1.21
C GLY A 211 1.92 13.12 1.87
N PHE A 212 1.86 12.04 1.10
CA PHE A 212 1.82 10.69 1.65
C PHE A 212 3.17 10.32 2.32
N ARG A 213 4.14 11.25 2.21
CA ARG A 213 5.40 11.39 2.94
C ARG A 213 5.40 12.59 3.94
N GLY A 214 4.26 13.28 4.19
CA GLY A 214 4.17 14.37 5.20
C GLY A 214 3.38 15.66 4.86
N ALA A 215 2.34 15.67 4.00
CA ALA A 215 1.49 16.87 3.86
C ALA A 215 0.45 16.88 4.97
N ASP A 216 0.51 17.87 5.84
CA ASP A 216 -0.50 18.10 6.86
C ASP A 216 -1.60 19.02 6.32
N ILE A 217 -2.84 18.54 6.34
CA ILE A 217 -4.03 19.34 6.03
C ILE A 217 -4.17 20.54 6.98
N LYS A 218 -3.58 20.47 8.18
CA LYS A 218 -3.54 21.60 9.11
C LYS A 218 -2.93 22.85 8.50
N ASN A 219 -1.96 22.72 7.59
CA ASN A 219 -1.33 23.90 6.95
C ASN A 219 -2.36 24.83 6.31
N ILE A 220 -3.41 24.29 5.69
CA ILE A 220 -4.48 25.13 5.13
C ILE A 220 -5.55 25.48 6.17
N LEU A 221 -5.84 24.59 7.13
CA LEU A 221 -6.85 24.85 8.16
C LEU A 221 -6.42 25.97 9.10
N GLU A 222 -5.16 25.97 9.52
CA GLU A 222 -4.50 26.90 10.45
C GLU A 222 -3.88 28.10 9.72
N PHE A 223 -4.03 28.22 8.39
CA PHE A 223 -3.47 29.32 7.61
C PHE A 223 -3.90 30.70 8.12
N GLU A 224 -5.18 30.82 8.50
CA GLU A 224 -5.74 32.05 9.06
C GLU A 224 -5.21 32.34 10.48
N ASP A 225 -4.82 31.30 11.23
CA ASP A 225 -4.21 31.45 12.55
C ASP A 225 -2.74 31.89 12.44
N ALA A 226 -2.01 31.34 11.45
CA ALA A 226 -0.62 31.69 11.16
C ALA A 226 -0.47 33.08 10.53
N PHE A 227 -1.46 33.50 9.73
CA PHE A 227 -1.50 34.79 9.04
C PHE A 227 -2.82 35.51 9.31
N PRO A 228 -2.96 36.20 10.46
CA PRO A 228 -4.21 36.87 10.85
C PRO A 228 -4.68 37.97 9.87
N ASP A 229 -3.74 38.56 9.12
CA ASP A 229 -4.03 39.59 8.11
C ASP A 229 -4.36 39.00 6.72
N ALA A 230 -4.44 37.67 6.59
CA ALA A 230 -4.71 37.01 5.32
C ALA A 230 -6.13 37.28 4.82
N HIS A 231 -6.25 37.63 3.54
CA HIS A 231 -7.54 37.73 2.87
C HIS A 231 -7.95 36.38 2.26
N VAL A 232 -9.05 35.80 2.75
CA VAL A 232 -9.55 34.51 2.27
C VAL A 232 -10.58 34.70 1.17
N VAL A 233 -10.24 34.22 -0.03
CA VAL A 233 -11.14 34.16 -1.18
C VAL A 233 -11.54 32.71 -1.43
N LYS A 234 -12.84 32.42 -1.40
CA LYS A 234 -13.39 31.09 -1.71
C LYS A 234 -13.88 31.05 -3.15
N LEU A 235 -13.25 30.20 -3.98
CA LEU A 235 -13.69 29.97 -5.35
C LEU A 235 -14.73 28.84 -5.39
N GLU A 236 -16.01 29.20 -5.31
CA GLU A 236 -17.11 28.24 -5.15
C GLU A 236 -17.82 27.87 -6.45
N GLN A 237 -17.67 28.70 -7.49
CA GLN A 237 -18.19 28.38 -8.81
C GLN A 237 -17.29 27.36 -9.51
N ASN A 238 -17.88 26.25 -9.93
CA ASN A 238 -17.25 25.22 -10.74
C ASN A 238 -17.75 25.34 -12.18
N TYR A 239 -16.82 25.27 -13.13
CA TYR A 239 -17.08 25.45 -14.56
C TYR A 239 -16.99 24.15 -15.35
N ARG A 240 -16.77 23.02 -14.67
CA ARG A 240 -16.44 21.72 -15.26
C ARG A 240 -17.63 20.77 -15.20
N SER A 241 -18.14 20.54 -13.99
CA SER A 241 -19.09 19.47 -13.70
C SER A 241 -20.52 19.99 -13.64
N THR A 242 -21.47 19.16 -14.04
CA THR A 242 -22.91 19.41 -13.85
C THR A 242 -23.29 19.51 -12.36
N GLN A 243 -24.43 20.14 -12.08
CA GLN A 243 -24.87 20.36 -10.69
C GLN A 243 -25.11 19.03 -9.95
N THR A 244 -25.57 17.98 -10.65
CA THR A 244 -25.80 16.65 -10.08
C THR A 244 -24.50 16.03 -9.54
N ILE A 245 -23.41 16.12 -10.30
CA ILE A 245 -22.08 15.65 -9.89
C ILE A 245 -21.54 16.46 -8.70
N LEU A 246 -21.69 17.79 -8.75
CA LEU A 246 -21.23 18.67 -7.67
C LEU A 246 -22.00 18.45 -6.37
N ASP A 247 -23.31 18.25 -6.45
CA ASP A 247 -24.15 17.97 -5.28
C ASP A 247 -23.74 16.65 -4.61
N ALA A 248 -23.44 15.62 -5.41
CA ALA A 248 -22.92 14.36 -4.91
C ALA A 248 -21.52 14.51 -4.28
N ALA A 249 -20.60 15.22 -4.94
CA ALA A 249 -19.26 15.47 -4.41
C ALA A 249 -19.32 16.27 -3.08
N ASN A 250 -20.14 17.32 -3.04
CA ASN A 250 -20.39 18.11 -1.84
C ASN A 250 -20.98 17.22 -0.72
N ALA A 251 -21.89 16.29 -1.05
CA ALA A 251 -22.48 15.38 -0.08
C ALA A 251 -21.47 14.42 0.54
N VAL A 252 -20.61 13.81 -0.28
CA VAL A 252 -19.53 12.95 0.20
C VAL A 252 -18.60 13.75 1.11
N ILE A 253 -18.02 14.86 0.64
CA ILE A 253 -16.96 15.55 1.39
C ILE A 253 -17.45 16.18 2.71
N ARG A 254 -18.73 16.57 2.81
CA ARG A 254 -19.33 17.13 4.04
C ARG A 254 -19.23 16.23 5.27
N ASN A 255 -19.02 14.94 5.06
CA ASN A 255 -18.85 13.98 6.15
C ASN A 255 -17.44 14.00 6.79
N ASN A 256 -16.47 14.73 6.23
CA ASN A 256 -15.18 14.96 6.87
C ASN A 256 -15.31 16.01 7.99
N ARG A 257 -14.64 15.77 9.13
CA ARG A 257 -14.68 16.67 10.30
C ARG A 257 -13.71 17.84 10.13
N ALA A 258 -12.53 17.58 9.57
CA ALA A 258 -11.47 18.58 9.39
C ALA A 258 -11.55 19.22 7.99
N GLN A 259 -12.40 20.25 7.82
CA GLN A 259 -12.54 20.96 6.55
C GLN A 259 -12.94 22.43 6.73
N LYS A 260 -12.40 23.32 5.88
CA LYS A 260 -12.98 24.65 5.71
C LYS A 260 -14.29 24.54 4.91
N PRO A 261 -15.41 25.11 5.40
CA PRO A 261 -16.69 25.01 4.72
C PRO A 261 -16.60 25.71 3.36
N LYS A 262 -16.95 24.94 2.32
CA LYS A 262 -16.99 25.35 0.93
C LYS A 262 -18.05 24.51 0.23
N SER A 263 -18.93 25.14 -0.54
CA SER A 263 -19.93 24.44 -1.34
C SER A 263 -19.73 24.79 -2.81
N LEU A 264 -19.51 23.78 -3.66
CA LEU A 264 -19.40 24.01 -5.09
C LEU A 264 -20.77 24.14 -5.75
N TRP A 265 -20.90 25.05 -6.71
CA TRP A 265 -22.09 25.24 -7.55
C TRP A 265 -21.70 25.51 -9.01
N THR A 266 -22.60 25.30 -9.97
CA THR A 266 -22.34 25.51 -11.40
C THR A 266 -23.50 26.22 -12.11
N GLU A 267 -23.20 26.89 -13.23
CA GLU A 267 -24.19 27.46 -14.16
C GLU A 267 -24.56 26.49 -15.30
N LEU A 268 -23.89 25.34 -15.41
CA LEU A 268 -24.15 24.32 -16.45
C LEU A 268 -25.54 23.67 -16.32
N GLY A 269 -26.20 23.83 -15.17
CA GLY A 269 -27.51 23.26 -14.88
C GLY A 269 -27.44 21.85 -14.29
N ARG A 270 -28.62 21.20 -14.18
CA ARG A 270 -28.72 19.82 -13.72
C ARG A 270 -28.27 18.88 -14.84
N GLY A 271 -27.40 17.94 -14.50
CA GLY A 271 -26.97 16.86 -15.39
C GLY A 271 -27.71 15.57 -15.08
N ASP A 272 -27.33 14.52 -15.79
CA ASP A 272 -27.91 13.19 -15.63
C ASP A 272 -27.62 12.61 -14.23
N PRO A 273 -28.50 11.73 -13.71
CA PRO A 273 -28.26 11.02 -12.46
C PRO A 273 -26.99 10.18 -12.53
N ILE A 274 -26.28 10.07 -11.40
CA ILE A 274 -25.10 9.22 -11.26
C ILE A 274 -25.55 7.76 -11.36
N LYS A 275 -24.98 7.04 -12.33
CA LYS A 275 -25.35 5.65 -12.62
C LYS A 275 -24.61 4.74 -11.64
N VAL A 276 -25.34 4.17 -10.68
CA VAL A 276 -24.77 3.25 -9.70
C VAL A 276 -25.19 1.83 -10.07
N ARG A 277 -24.22 0.92 -10.21
CA ARG A 277 -24.47 -0.47 -10.62
C ARG A 277 -23.80 -1.47 -9.69
N GLU A 278 -24.57 -2.49 -9.35
CA GLU A 278 -24.14 -3.64 -8.55
C GLU A 278 -23.94 -4.86 -9.46
N LEU A 279 -22.75 -5.44 -9.43
CA LEU A 279 -22.36 -6.55 -10.27
C LEU A 279 -22.04 -7.79 -9.42
N GLU A 280 -22.04 -8.97 -10.03
CA GLU A 280 -21.82 -10.23 -9.32
C GLU A 280 -20.36 -10.38 -8.85
N ASP A 281 -19.42 -10.14 -9.77
CA ASP A 281 -17.98 -10.24 -9.55
C ASP A 281 -17.19 -9.19 -10.35
N GLU A 282 -15.87 -9.15 -10.15
CA GLU A 282 -14.95 -8.26 -10.85
C GLU A 282 -14.98 -8.43 -12.38
N HIS A 283 -15.27 -9.64 -12.85
CA HIS A 283 -15.38 -9.96 -14.26
C HIS A 283 -16.69 -9.42 -14.85
N ALA A 284 -17.79 -9.51 -14.12
CA ALA A 284 -19.07 -8.93 -14.48
C ALA A 284 -19.00 -7.40 -14.48
N GLU A 285 -18.26 -6.80 -13.53
CA GLU A 285 -17.95 -5.38 -13.52
C GLU A 285 -17.17 -4.95 -14.77
N ALA A 286 -16.07 -5.64 -15.08
CA ALA A 286 -15.26 -5.32 -16.26
C ALA A 286 -16.04 -5.47 -17.58
N ARG A 287 -16.86 -6.53 -17.71
CA ARG A 287 -17.75 -6.72 -18.87
C ARG A 287 -18.82 -5.63 -18.97
N TYR A 288 -19.42 -5.23 -17.84
CA TYR A 288 -20.41 -4.16 -17.81
C TYR A 288 -19.78 -2.83 -18.27
N VAL A 289 -18.64 -2.46 -17.69
CA VAL A 289 -17.92 -1.23 -18.05
C VAL A 289 -17.53 -1.25 -19.52
N THR A 290 -16.97 -2.36 -20.01
CA THR A 290 -16.59 -2.50 -21.43
C THR A 290 -17.81 -2.40 -22.35
N GLY A 291 -18.92 -3.05 -22.02
CA GLY A 291 -20.14 -2.98 -22.81
C GLY A 291 -20.76 -1.58 -22.83
N GLU A 292 -20.72 -0.86 -21.71
CA GLU A 292 -21.19 0.53 -21.65
C GLU A 292 -20.27 1.48 -22.42
N ILE A 293 -18.95 1.26 -22.38
CA ILE A 293 -18.00 1.98 -23.23
C ILE A 293 -18.34 1.75 -24.71
N GLN A 294 -18.51 0.49 -25.14
CA GLN A 294 -18.90 0.18 -26.52
C GLN A 294 -20.20 0.89 -26.91
N ARG A 295 -21.22 0.85 -26.05
CA ARG A 295 -22.48 1.58 -26.26
C ARG A 295 -22.28 3.08 -26.46
N LEU A 296 -21.41 3.71 -25.67
CA LEU A 296 -21.08 5.13 -25.79
C LEU A 296 -20.31 5.41 -27.10
N LEU A 297 -19.42 4.52 -27.53
CA LEU A 297 -18.72 4.64 -28.81
C LEU A 297 -19.69 4.50 -29.99
N ASP A 298 -20.66 3.60 -29.91
CA ASP A 298 -21.72 3.43 -30.91
C ASP A 298 -22.62 4.67 -30.99
N ASP A 299 -22.82 5.37 -29.87
CA ASP A 299 -23.51 6.67 -29.79
C ASP A 299 -22.65 7.84 -30.30
N GLY A 300 -21.38 7.60 -30.67
CA GLY A 300 -20.48 8.57 -31.26
C GLY A 300 -19.60 9.33 -30.27
N VAL A 301 -19.52 8.91 -29.00
CA VAL A 301 -18.59 9.48 -28.02
C VAL A 301 -17.14 9.13 -28.40
N SER A 302 -16.22 10.08 -28.25
CA SER A 302 -14.81 9.82 -28.51
C SER A 302 -14.19 9.00 -27.38
N ARG A 303 -13.30 8.06 -27.71
CA ARG A 303 -12.55 7.27 -26.70
C ARG A 303 -11.76 8.16 -25.74
N ALA A 304 -11.25 9.29 -26.23
CA ALA A 304 -10.49 10.26 -25.42
C ALA A 304 -11.34 10.97 -24.36
N GLU A 305 -12.67 10.95 -24.48
CA GLU A 305 -13.60 11.57 -23.53
C GLU A 305 -13.98 10.63 -22.37
N ILE A 306 -13.49 9.40 -22.41
CA ILE A 306 -13.84 8.34 -21.45
C ILE A 306 -12.62 8.00 -20.58
N ALA A 307 -12.83 8.05 -19.26
CA ALA A 307 -11.86 7.57 -18.29
C ALA A 307 -12.43 6.56 -17.30
N VAL A 308 -11.60 5.59 -16.90
CA VAL A 308 -11.90 4.61 -15.87
C VAL A 308 -10.91 4.74 -14.72
N PHE A 309 -11.44 5.02 -13.53
CA PHE A 309 -10.69 5.19 -12.30
C PHE A 309 -10.87 4.01 -11.36
N TYR A 310 -9.73 3.57 -10.81
CA TYR A 310 -9.65 2.52 -9.81
C TYR A 310 -8.76 2.95 -8.64
N ARG A 311 -8.84 2.24 -7.51
CA ARG A 311 -8.08 2.58 -6.30
C ARG A 311 -6.66 2.03 -6.32
N THR A 312 -6.47 0.82 -6.86
CA THR A 312 -5.16 0.17 -6.98
C THR A 312 -4.90 -0.32 -8.40
N ASN A 313 -3.63 -0.39 -8.79
CA ASN A 313 -3.22 -0.80 -10.13
C ASN A 313 -3.55 -2.26 -10.46
N ALA A 314 -3.78 -3.11 -9.46
CA ALA A 314 -4.18 -4.51 -9.65
C ALA A 314 -5.58 -4.61 -10.31
N GLN A 315 -6.52 -3.73 -9.94
CA GLN A 315 -7.89 -3.73 -10.49
C GLN A 315 -7.96 -3.51 -12.00
N SER A 316 -6.95 -2.84 -12.58
CA SER A 316 -6.90 -2.55 -14.01
C SER A 316 -6.78 -3.80 -14.88
N ARG A 317 -6.33 -4.95 -14.34
CA ARG A 317 -5.99 -6.12 -15.14
C ARG A 317 -7.20 -6.80 -15.78
N VAL A 318 -8.27 -7.01 -15.01
CA VAL A 318 -9.51 -7.64 -15.54
C VAL A 318 -10.16 -6.75 -16.60
N LEU A 319 -10.12 -5.42 -16.38
CA LEU A 319 -10.63 -4.44 -17.33
C LEU A 319 -9.83 -4.39 -18.64
N GLN A 320 -8.49 -4.46 -18.56
CA GLN A 320 -7.61 -4.52 -19.73
C GLN A 320 -7.95 -5.73 -20.60
N ASP A 321 -8.10 -6.93 -20.01
CA ASP A 321 -8.46 -8.15 -20.75
C ASP A 321 -9.81 -8.00 -21.47
N THR A 322 -10.83 -7.44 -20.82
CA THR A 322 -12.13 -7.22 -21.47
C THR A 322 -12.07 -6.19 -22.60
N LEU A 323 -11.29 -5.11 -22.45
CA LEU A 323 -11.12 -4.09 -23.48
C LEU A 323 -10.37 -4.62 -24.71
N VAL A 324 -9.31 -5.40 -24.50
CA VAL A 324 -8.57 -6.07 -25.59
C VAL A 324 -9.48 -7.01 -26.37
N ARG A 325 -10.24 -7.87 -25.67
CA ARG A 325 -11.18 -8.80 -26.31
C ARG A 325 -12.30 -8.09 -27.07
N ALA A 326 -12.66 -6.89 -26.65
CA ALA A 326 -13.66 -6.04 -27.26
C ALA A 326 -13.11 -5.16 -28.41
N ASP A 327 -11.81 -5.27 -28.73
CA ASP A 327 -11.09 -4.41 -29.68
C ASP A 327 -11.29 -2.91 -29.36
N VAL A 328 -11.25 -2.55 -28.08
CA VAL A 328 -11.34 -1.17 -27.59
C VAL A 328 -9.95 -0.68 -27.18
N PRO A 329 -9.32 0.22 -27.95
CA PRO A 329 -8.02 0.78 -27.64
C PRO A 329 -8.03 1.60 -26.34
N TYR A 330 -7.02 1.39 -25.51
CA TYR A 330 -6.89 2.04 -24.21
C TYR A 330 -5.45 2.43 -23.87
N GLN A 331 -5.30 3.31 -22.89
CA GLN A 331 -4.01 3.70 -22.30
C GLN A 331 -4.06 3.68 -20.77
N VAL A 332 -2.93 3.39 -20.12
CA VAL A 332 -2.81 3.43 -18.66
C VAL A 332 -1.95 4.63 -18.24
N ILE A 333 -2.50 5.55 -17.43
CA ILE A 333 -1.77 6.74 -16.94
C ILE A 333 -1.21 6.51 -15.53
N GLY A 334 0.09 6.82 -15.39
CA GLY A 334 0.84 6.74 -14.14
C GLY A 334 1.11 5.31 -13.67
N GLY A 335 1.29 4.41 -14.64
CA GLY A 335 1.78 3.04 -14.50
C GLY A 335 2.08 2.47 -15.90
N THR A 336 2.92 1.44 -15.99
CA THR A 336 3.06 0.67 -17.24
C THR A 336 1.89 -0.30 -17.39
N LYS A 337 1.64 -0.78 -18.61
CA LYS A 337 0.70 -1.88 -18.88
C LYS A 337 1.00 -3.05 -17.96
N PHE A 338 0.00 -3.87 -17.63
CA PHE A 338 0.15 -4.90 -16.60
C PHE A 338 1.35 -5.84 -16.87
N TYR A 339 1.44 -6.38 -18.09
CA TYR A 339 2.52 -7.28 -18.50
C TYR A 339 3.87 -6.60 -18.71
N GLU A 340 3.89 -5.27 -18.74
CA GLU A 340 5.12 -4.50 -18.90
C GLU A 340 5.83 -4.20 -17.58
N ARG A 341 5.14 -4.37 -16.45
CA ARG A 341 5.66 -4.06 -15.12
C ARG A 341 6.88 -4.93 -14.80
N ALA A 342 7.86 -4.34 -14.10
CA ALA A 342 9.14 -5.01 -13.85
C ALA A 342 8.96 -6.34 -13.11
N GLU A 343 8.14 -6.35 -12.06
CA GLU A 343 7.84 -7.55 -11.28
C GLU A 343 7.07 -8.62 -12.06
N ILE A 344 6.18 -8.21 -12.97
CA ILE A 344 5.42 -9.14 -13.81
C ILE A 344 6.34 -9.77 -14.86
N LYS A 345 7.18 -8.98 -15.52
CA LYS A 345 8.19 -9.50 -16.46
C LYS A 345 9.21 -10.39 -15.76
N ASP A 346 9.59 -10.10 -14.52
CA ASP A 346 10.50 -10.94 -13.74
C ASP A 346 9.85 -12.29 -13.43
N ALA A 347 8.59 -12.30 -12.98
CA ALA A 347 7.81 -13.52 -12.73
C ALA A 347 7.64 -14.38 -14.00
N ILE A 348 7.29 -13.74 -15.13
CA ILE A 348 7.19 -14.41 -16.44
C ILE A 348 8.55 -14.97 -16.85
N ALA A 349 9.63 -14.21 -16.70
CA ALA A 349 10.98 -14.67 -17.05
C ALA A 349 11.44 -15.86 -16.18
N TYR A 350 11.04 -15.93 -14.91
CA TYR A 350 11.27 -17.13 -14.10
C TYR A 350 10.59 -18.34 -14.72
N LEU A 351 9.29 -18.24 -15.02
CA LEU A 351 8.53 -19.33 -15.64
C LEU A 351 9.12 -19.73 -17.02
N THR A 352 9.49 -18.75 -17.85
CA THR A 352 10.14 -18.99 -19.14
C THR A 352 11.45 -19.73 -18.98
N ALA A 353 12.29 -19.37 -18.00
CA ALA A 353 13.55 -20.05 -17.76
C ALA A 353 13.38 -21.51 -17.32
N LEU A 354 12.26 -21.87 -16.66
CA LEU A 354 11.97 -23.25 -16.29
C LEU A 354 11.66 -24.14 -17.51
N ILE A 355 10.98 -23.60 -18.53
CA ILE A 355 10.61 -24.36 -19.74
C ILE A 355 11.63 -24.25 -20.87
N ASN A 356 12.35 -23.13 -20.95
CA ASN A 356 13.31 -22.83 -22.01
C ASN A 356 14.69 -22.48 -21.42
N PRO A 357 15.54 -23.49 -21.17
CA PRO A 357 16.87 -23.31 -20.59
C PRO A 357 17.85 -22.58 -21.51
N GLN A 358 17.49 -22.41 -22.79
CA GLN A 358 18.29 -21.69 -23.78
C GLN A 358 18.00 -20.19 -23.79
N ASP A 359 16.95 -19.73 -23.09
CA ASP A 359 16.57 -18.32 -23.08
C ASP A 359 17.51 -17.48 -22.20
N ALA A 360 18.57 -16.97 -22.82
CA ALA A 360 19.50 -16.04 -22.19
C ALA A 360 18.84 -14.73 -21.77
N GLY A 361 17.77 -14.28 -22.44
CA GLY A 361 17.04 -13.06 -22.09
C GLY A 361 16.30 -13.22 -20.76
N ALA A 362 15.55 -14.31 -20.64
CA ALA A 362 14.86 -14.66 -19.39
C ALA A 362 15.87 -14.85 -18.25
N PHE A 363 16.95 -15.61 -18.47
CA PHE A 363 17.98 -15.87 -17.46
C PHE A 363 18.66 -14.56 -16.97
N THR A 364 19.12 -13.73 -17.89
CA THR A 364 19.83 -12.48 -17.55
C THR A 364 18.96 -11.51 -16.76
N ARG A 365 17.64 -11.53 -16.97
CA ARG A 365 16.67 -10.75 -16.21
C ARG A 365 16.55 -11.21 -14.76
N ILE A 366 16.42 -12.52 -14.54
CA ILE A 366 16.08 -13.07 -13.21
C ILE A 366 17.29 -13.36 -12.33
N VAL A 367 18.48 -13.55 -12.91
CA VAL A 367 19.68 -14.03 -12.19
C VAL A 367 20.04 -13.16 -10.98
N ASN A 368 19.76 -11.86 -11.04
CA ASN A 368 20.02 -10.92 -9.96
C ASN A 368 18.77 -10.15 -9.49
N SER A 369 17.57 -10.68 -9.75
CA SER A 369 16.29 -10.18 -9.23
C SER A 369 15.57 -11.27 -8.45
N PRO A 370 15.57 -11.25 -7.10
CA PRO A 370 16.20 -10.29 -6.18
C PRO A 370 17.74 -10.32 -6.21
N ARG A 371 18.38 -9.30 -5.62
CA ARG A 371 19.84 -9.13 -5.63
C ARG A 371 20.55 -10.32 -4.98
N ARG A 372 21.43 -10.98 -5.72
CA ARG A 372 22.22 -12.16 -5.31
C ARG A 372 23.73 -11.93 -5.31
N GLY A 373 24.17 -10.71 -5.62
CA GLY A 373 25.59 -10.37 -5.72
C GLY A 373 26.23 -10.84 -7.04
N ILE A 374 25.42 -11.05 -8.07
CA ILE A 374 25.90 -11.40 -9.42
C ILE A 374 26.00 -10.11 -10.23
N GLY A 375 27.24 -9.61 -10.39
CA GLY A 375 27.51 -8.38 -11.14
C GLY A 375 27.46 -8.56 -12.65
N SER A 376 27.32 -7.45 -13.38
CA SER A 376 27.27 -7.42 -14.85
C SER A 376 28.51 -8.05 -15.51
N THR A 377 29.69 -7.89 -14.90
CA THR A 377 30.95 -8.48 -15.39
C THR A 377 30.97 -10.01 -15.25
N SER A 378 30.44 -10.55 -14.16
CA SER A 378 30.29 -11.99 -13.97
C SER A 378 29.30 -12.58 -14.98
N LEU A 379 28.15 -11.92 -15.16
CA LEU A 379 27.15 -12.35 -16.15
C LEU A 379 27.71 -12.31 -17.59
N SER A 380 28.47 -11.26 -17.93
CA SER A 380 29.11 -11.15 -19.24
C SER A 380 30.11 -12.27 -19.51
N LYS A 381 30.82 -12.76 -18.48
CA LYS A 381 31.74 -13.90 -18.62
C LYS A 381 30.99 -15.21 -18.87
N VAL A 382 29.86 -15.43 -18.21
CA VAL A 382 29.02 -16.60 -18.46
C VAL A 382 28.47 -16.57 -19.88
N LEU A 383 27.94 -15.43 -20.35
CA LEU A 383 27.47 -15.26 -21.73
C LEU A 383 28.59 -15.41 -22.77
N ALA A 384 29.79 -14.91 -22.48
CA ALA A 384 30.93 -15.10 -23.38
C ALA A 384 31.34 -16.58 -23.47
N TYR A 385 31.28 -17.30 -22.35
CA TYR A 385 31.53 -18.74 -22.30
C TYR A 385 30.52 -19.51 -23.15
N THR A 386 29.22 -19.27 -22.98
CA THR A 386 28.16 -19.93 -23.77
C THR A 386 28.33 -19.69 -25.26
N ASN A 387 28.70 -18.48 -25.67
CA ASN A 387 28.95 -18.15 -27.07
C ASN A 387 30.19 -18.86 -27.64
N THR A 388 31.16 -19.19 -26.79
CA THR A 388 32.42 -19.84 -27.21
C THR A 388 32.27 -21.36 -27.27
N THR A 389 31.58 -21.96 -26.31
CA THR A 389 31.43 -23.42 -26.18
C THR A 389 30.18 -23.97 -26.87
N GLY A 390 29.23 -23.11 -27.23
CA GLY A 390 27.93 -23.52 -27.77
C GLY A 390 27.02 -24.20 -26.74
N THR A 391 27.34 -24.12 -25.45
CA THR A 391 26.50 -24.64 -24.36
C THR A 391 25.38 -23.67 -24.02
N SER A 392 24.28 -24.17 -23.45
CA SER A 392 23.20 -23.31 -22.99
C SER A 392 23.62 -22.41 -21.83
N ILE A 393 22.93 -21.30 -21.65
CA ILE A 393 23.13 -20.43 -20.49
C ILE A 393 22.86 -21.16 -19.17
N TRP A 394 21.89 -22.07 -19.18
CA TRP A 394 21.54 -22.91 -18.05
C TRP A 394 22.68 -23.86 -17.66
N ASP A 395 23.29 -24.54 -18.63
CA ASP A 395 24.37 -25.49 -18.38
C ASP A 395 25.62 -24.77 -17.87
N ALA A 396 25.98 -23.65 -18.52
CA ALA A 396 27.09 -22.81 -18.10
C ALA A 396 26.89 -22.24 -16.68
N ALA A 397 25.67 -21.87 -16.32
CA ALA A 397 25.34 -21.38 -14.99
C ALA A 397 25.28 -22.50 -13.94
N SER A 398 24.95 -23.74 -14.34
CA SER A 398 24.88 -24.92 -13.48
C SER A 398 26.28 -25.40 -13.04
N GLU A 399 27.29 -25.18 -13.88
CA GLU A 399 28.68 -25.53 -13.62
C GLU A 399 29.58 -24.27 -13.63
N PRO A 400 29.34 -23.29 -12.73
CA PRO A 400 29.97 -21.98 -12.79
C PRO A 400 31.49 -22.02 -12.58
N GLU A 401 32.05 -23.12 -12.08
CA GLU A 401 33.48 -23.35 -11.90
C GLU A 401 34.21 -23.54 -13.24
N GLN A 402 33.50 -23.98 -14.28
CA GLN A 402 34.09 -24.17 -15.61
C GLN A 402 34.22 -22.85 -16.37
N VAL A 403 33.47 -21.81 -15.96
CA VAL A 403 33.48 -20.50 -16.60
C VAL A 403 34.79 -19.76 -16.28
N PRO A 404 35.67 -19.53 -17.27
CA PRO A 404 36.98 -18.93 -17.01
C PRO A 404 36.88 -17.51 -16.45
N GLY A 405 37.67 -17.23 -15.42
CA GLY A 405 37.77 -15.89 -14.82
C GLY A 405 36.60 -15.48 -13.95
N LEU A 406 35.69 -16.39 -13.59
CA LEU A 406 34.61 -16.13 -12.64
C LEU A 406 35.14 -16.13 -11.20
N GLY A 407 34.80 -15.10 -10.41
CA GLY A 407 35.26 -14.99 -9.02
C GLY A 407 34.48 -15.89 -8.06
N THR A 408 35.12 -16.34 -6.97
CA THR A 408 34.51 -17.21 -5.94
C THR A 408 33.15 -16.74 -5.42
N PRO A 409 32.91 -15.42 -5.19
CA PRO A 409 31.58 -14.95 -4.77
C PRO A 409 30.49 -15.21 -5.81
N ALA A 410 30.79 -14.99 -7.10
CA ALA A 410 29.86 -15.21 -8.19
C ALA A 410 29.57 -16.70 -8.41
N VAL A 411 30.60 -17.54 -8.32
CA VAL A 411 30.45 -19.02 -8.34
C VAL A 411 29.48 -19.48 -7.24
N LYS A 412 29.67 -19.02 -6.00
CA LYS A 412 28.81 -19.40 -4.87
C LYS A 412 27.36 -18.91 -5.07
N ALA A 413 27.18 -17.69 -5.57
CA ALA A 413 25.87 -17.12 -5.83
C ALA A 413 25.12 -17.88 -6.94
N LEU A 414 25.78 -18.17 -8.06
CA LEU A 414 25.22 -18.96 -9.16
C LEU A 414 24.86 -20.37 -8.71
N ARG A 415 25.74 -21.06 -7.96
CA ARG A 415 25.45 -22.41 -7.47
C ARG A 415 24.19 -22.46 -6.60
N ARG A 416 24.03 -21.48 -5.68
CA ARG A 416 22.81 -21.37 -4.85
C ARG A 416 21.57 -21.11 -5.72
N PHE A 417 21.69 -20.20 -6.68
CA PHE A 417 20.58 -19.83 -7.56
C PHE A 417 20.13 -20.99 -8.45
N MET A 418 21.07 -21.66 -9.12
CA MET A 418 20.78 -22.81 -9.96
C MET A 418 20.23 -23.99 -9.18
N GLY A 419 20.69 -24.20 -7.93
CA GLY A 419 20.10 -25.21 -7.05
C GLY A 419 18.60 -25.02 -6.85
N ILE A 420 18.14 -23.76 -6.71
CA ILE A 420 16.71 -23.43 -6.60
C ILE A 420 16.00 -23.67 -7.93
N LEU A 421 16.58 -23.21 -9.04
CA LEU A 421 15.97 -23.36 -10.37
C LEU A 421 15.84 -24.81 -10.82
N HIS A 422 16.80 -25.69 -10.49
CA HIS A 422 16.69 -27.12 -10.76
C HIS A 422 15.51 -27.76 -10.03
N VAL A 423 15.32 -27.45 -8.74
CA VAL A 423 14.16 -27.92 -7.96
C VAL A 423 12.85 -27.41 -8.56
N LEU A 424 12.77 -26.13 -8.91
CA LEU A 424 11.57 -25.55 -9.52
C LEU A 424 11.28 -26.15 -10.90
N ARG A 425 12.31 -26.50 -11.66
CA ARG A 425 12.16 -27.15 -12.97
C ARG A 425 11.63 -28.58 -12.84
N GLU A 426 12.18 -29.38 -11.92
CA GLU A 426 11.65 -30.72 -11.63
C GLU A 426 10.17 -30.66 -11.23
N ARG A 427 9.78 -29.63 -10.46
CA ARG A 427 8.37 -29.38 -10.12
C ARG A 427 7.54 -28.97 -11.34
N ALA A 428 8.06 -28.10 -12.21
CA ALA A 428 7.38 -27.71 -13.45
C ALA A 428 7.15 -28.90 -14.40
N GLU A 429 8.10 -29.85 -14.47
CA GLU A 429 7.99 -31.08 -15.27
C GLU A 429 6.88 -32.02 -14.77
N ALA A 430 6.49 -31.92 -13.49
CA ALA A 430 5.35 -32.63 -12.94
C ALA A 430 3.98 -32.03 -13.38
N ASN A 431 3.99 -30.97 -14.18
CA ASN A 431 2.83 -30.22 -14.67
C ASN A 431 1.79 -29.88 -13.57
N PRO A 432 2.21 -29.23 -12.46
CA PRO A 432 1.28 -28.76 -11.42
C PRO A 432 0.41 -27.61 -11.96
N PRO A 433 -0.66 -27.24 -11.24
CA PRO A 433 -1.38 -26.00 -11.52
C PRO A 433 -0.41 -24.81 -11.60
N ILE A 434 -0.53 -23.99 -12.65
CA ILE A 434 0.37 -22.88 -12.95
C ILE A 434 0.37 -21.86 -11.81
N SER A 435 -0.79 -21.62 -11.19
CA SER A 435 -0.92 -20.75 -10.02
C SER A 435 -0.08 -21.23 -8.83
N ALA A 436 -0.03 -22.55 -8.61
CA ALA A 436 0.77 -23.14 -7.55
C ALA A 436 2.28 -23.03 -7.87
N LEU A 437 2.67 -23.36 -9.09
CA LEU A 437 4.05 -23.26 -9.56
C LEU A 437 4.57 -21.81 -9.48
N LEU A 438 3.76 -20.84 -9.87
CA LEU A 438 4.12 -19.42 -9.82
C LEU A 438 4.27 -18.94 -8.37
N LYS A 439 3.32 -19.26 -7.48
CA LYS A 439 3.43 -18.93 -6.04
C LYS A 439 4.72 -19.48 -5.45
N GLU A 440 5.00 -20.76 -5.71
CA GLU A 440 6.17 -21.45 -5.20
C GLU A 440 7.46 -20.86 -5.77
N THR A 441 7.49 -20.54 -7.06
CA THR A 441 8.62 -19.85 -7.71
C THR A 441 8.92 -18.51 -7.05
N LEU A 442 7.91 -17.69 -6.80
CA LEU A 442 8.06 -16.38 -6.16
C LEU A 442 8.55 -16.47 -4.70
N GLN A 443 8.17 -17.54 -3.99
CA GLN A 443 8.59 -17.81 -2.62
C GLN A 443 10.03 -18.36 -2.55
N GLU A 444 10.31 -19.46 -3.26
CA GLU A 444 11.60 -20.18 -3.20
C GLU A 444 12.77 -19.37 -3.74
N THR A 445 12.51 -18.50 -4.72
CA THR A 445 13.53 -17.59 -5.26
C THR A 445 13.86 -16.43 -4.30
N GLY A 446 13.05 -16.23 -3.25
CA GLY A 446 13.13 -15.11 -2.31
C GLY A 446 12.59 -13.80 -2.87
N TYR A 447 11.82 -13.84 -3.98
CA TYR A 447 11.33 -12.63 -4.63
C TYR A 447 10.31 -11.88 -3.77
N LEU A 448 9.33 -12.60 -3.20
CA LEU A 448 8.36 -11.99 -2.29
C LEU A 448 9.02 -11.48 -1.01
N GLU A 449 9.90 -12.27 -0.39
CA GLU A 449 10.63 -11.88 0.82
C GLU A 449 11.42 -10.58 0.60
N ALA A 450 12.04 -10.42 -0.58
CA ALA A 450 12.77 -9.21 -0.91
C ALA A 450 11.86 -7.97 -0.99
N LEU A 451 10.68 -8.09 -1.62
CA LEU A 451 9.71 -6.99 -1.67
C LEU A 451 9.13 -6.68 -0.28
N GLU A 452 8.80 -7.70 0.51
CA GLU A 452 8.29 -7.53 1.87
C GLU A 452 9.31 -6.84 2.78
N ALA A 453 10.61 -7.12 2.57
CA ALA A 453 11.69 -6.49 3.33
C ALA A 453 11.87 -4.99 3.01
N GLU A 454 11.45 -4.51 1.84
CA GLU A 454 11.51 -3.09 1.47
C GLU A 454 10.56 -2.24 2.33
N ARG A 455 9.41 -2.80 2.76
CA ARG A 455 8.43 -2.14 3.65
C ARG A 455 7.96 -0.77 3.14
N THR A 456 7.85 -0.62 1.82
CA THR A 456 7.35 0.60 1.17
C THR A 456 5.97 0.36 0.55
N ILE A 457 5.21 1.44 0.33
CA ILE A 457 3.93 1.38 -0.40
C ILE A 457 4.15 0.88 -1.84
N GLU A 458 5.26 1.27 -2.46
CA GLU A 458 5.62 0.84 -3.81
C GLU A 458 5.87 -0.67 -3.87
N ALA A 459 6.69 -1.21 -2.96
CA ALA A 459 6.95 -2.64 -2.87
C ALA A 459 5.66 -3.44 -2.63
N GLN A 460 4.78 -2.89 -1.80
CA GLN A 460 3.49 -3.48 -1.52
C GLN A 460 2.57 -3.50 -2.75
N GLY A 461 2.57 -2.44 -3.56
CA GLY A 461 1.86 -2.43 -4.84
C GLY A 461 2.44 -3.44 -5.84
N ARG A 462 3.76 -3.69 -5.81
CA ARG A 462 4.41 -4.73 -6.62
C ARG A 462 3.98 -6.14 -6.16
N ILE A 463 3.83 -6.37 -4.86
CA ILE A 463 3.29 -7.62 -4.31
C ILE A 463 1.84 -7.83 -4.79
N GLU A 464 1.00 -6.80 -4.69
CA GLU A 464 -0.40 -6.84 -5.17
C GLU A 464 -0.48 -7.20 -6.67
N ASN A 465 0.45 -6.69 -7.48
CA ASN A 465 0.52 -7.04 -8.90
C ASN A 465 0.90 -8.51 -9.12
N LEU A 466 1.84 -9.05 -8.34
CA LEU A 466 2.25 -10.46 -8.43
C LEU A 466 1.13 -11.40 -7.99
N GLU A 467 0.39 -11.05 -6.95
CA GLU A 467 -0.79 -11.80 -6.51
C GLU A 467 -1.88 -11.80 -7.59
N GLU A 468 -2.03 -10.70 -8.32
CA GLU A 468 -2.93 -10.66 -9.47
C GLU A 468 -2.48 -11.57 -10.61
N LEU A 469 -1.17 -11.63 -10.92
CA LEU A 469 -0.64 -12.59 -11.90
C LEU A 469 -0.90 -14.04 -11.49
N VAL A 470 -0.84 -14.31 -10.18
CA VAL A 470 -1.18 -15.61 -9.61
C VAL A 470 -2.69 -15.92 -9.75
N ASN A 471 -3.57 -14.94 -9.59
CA ASN A 471 -5.00 -15.09 -9.85
C ASN A 471 -5.25 -15.43 -11.33
N VAL A 472 -4.59 -14.73 -12.25
CA VAL A 472 -4.64 -15.00 -13.69
C VAL A 472 -4.22 -16.44 -14.00
N ALA A 473 -3.14 -16.92 -13.39
CA ALA A 473 -2.72 -18.31 -13.52
C ALA A 473 -3.78 -19.28 -12.96
N GLY A 474 -4.45 -18.93 -11.86
CA GLY A 474 -5.50 -19.74 -11.26
C GLY A 474 -6.76 -19.82 -12.12
N GLU A 475 -7.14 -18.73 -12.79
CA GLU A 475 -8.23 -18.71 -13.75
C GLU A 475 -7.93 -19.60 -14.95
N TYR A 476 -6.70 -19.55 -15.47
CA TYR A 476 -6.22 -20.44 -16.51
C TYR A 476 -6.28 -21.92 -16.07
N ASP A 477 -5.83 -22.24 -14.85
CA ASP A 477 -5.91 -23.59 -14.29
C ASP A 477 -7.37 -24.10 -14.22
N VAL A 478 -8.31 -23.25 -13.85
CA VAL A 478 -9.74 -23.60 -13.79
C VAL A 478 -10.34 -23.80 -15.19
N MET A 479 -10.02 -22.90 -16.13
CA MET A 479 -10.51 -22.99 -17.51
C MET A 479 -10.01 -24.26 -18.20
N THR A 480 -8.73 -24.57 -18.05
CA THR A 480 -8.12 -25.76 -18.64
C THR A 480 -8.62 -27.04 -17.98
N ALA A 481 -8.84 -27.05 -16.66
CA ALA A 481 -9.46 -28.19 -15.99
C ALA A 481 -10.90 -28.47 -16.46
N ALA A 482 -11.62 -27.46 -16.96
CA ALA A 482 -12.96 -27.59 -17.52
C ALA A 482 -12.97 -28.08 -18.98
N GLU A 483 -11.83 -28.05 -19.69
CA GLU A 483 -11.67 -28.46 -21.08
C GLU A 483 -10.60 -29.57 -21.21
N PRO A 484 -10.94 -30.85 -20.93
CA PRO A 484 -9.97 -31.95 -20.86
C PRO A 484 -9.20 -32.22 -22.16
N GLU A 485 -9.69 -31.73 -23.30
CA GLU A 485 -9.06 -31.89 -24.61
C GLU A 485 -7.97 -30.84 -24.89
N ARG A 486 -7.85 -29.80 -24.05
CA ARG A 486 -6.86 -28.73 -24.22
C ARG A 486 -5.54 -29.14 -23.56
N GLU A 487 -4.43 -29.03 -24.27
CA GLU A 487 -3.08 -29.24 -23.71
C GLU A 487 -2.74 -28.13 -22.70
N ALA A 488 -3.16 -28.32 -21.45
CA ALA A 488 -2.87 -27.43 -20.34
C ALA A 488 -1.41 -27.58 -19.92
N SER A 489 -0.55 -26.68 -20.41
CA SER A 489 0.87 -26.64 -20.05
C SER A 489 1.32 -25.24 -19.69
N LEU A 490 2.46 -25.14 -19.00
CA LEU A 490 3.12 -23.86 -18.75
C LEU A 490 3.49 -23.13 -20.06
N ALA A 491 3.80 -23.89 -21.12
CA ALA A 491 4.10 -23.31 -22.43
C ALA A 491 2.86 -22.65 -23.06
N ASP A 492 1.69 -23.30 -23.02
CA ASP A 492 0.43 -22.72 -23.53
C ASP A 492 0.03 -21.46 -22.75
N PHE A 493 0.17 -21.48 -21.42
CA PHE A 493 -0.06 -20.30 -20.58
C PHE A 493 0.84 -19.11 -20.98
N LEU A 494 2.13 -19.34 -21.17
CA LEU A 494 3.08 -18.29 -21.57
C LEU A 494 2.80 -17.78 -22.99
N GLN A 495 2.35 -18.64 -23.91
CA GLN A 495 1.92 -18.23 -25.25
C GLN A 495 0.67 -17.34 -25.20
N GLN A 496 -0.32 -17.68 -24.37
CA GLN A 496 -1.51 -16.87 -24.19
C GLN A 496 -1.19 -15.48 -23.60
N ILE A 497 -0.27 -15.41 -22.63
CA ILE A 497 0.22 -14.13 -22.10
C ILE A 497 0.90 -13.29 -23.19
N ALA A 498 1.75 -13.90 -24.01
CA ALA A 498 2.45 -13.20 -25.08
C ALA A 498 1.46 -12.56 -26.08
N LEU A 499 0.40 -13.29 -26.45
CA LEU A 499 -0.62 -12.79 -27.38
C LEU A 499 -1.41 -11.59 -26.82
N LEU A 500 -1.71 -11.60 -25.53
CA LEU A 500 -2.38 -10.47 -24.86
C LEU A 500 -1.48 -9.24 -24.81
N SER A 501 -0.18 -9.43 -24.57
CA SER A 501 0.79 -8.33 -24.54
C SER A 501 0.96 -7.66 -25.91
N ASP A 502 0.99 -8.42 -26.99
CA ASP A 502 1.15 -7.88 -28.35
C ASP A 502 -0.09 -7.10 -28.83
N ALA A 503 -1.30 -7.51 -28.39
CA ALA A 503 -2.54 -6.83 -28.76
C ALA A 503 -2.64 -5.41 -28.17
N ASP A 504 -1.99 -5.17 -27.03
CA ASP A 504 -1.99 -3.87 -26.35
C ASP A 504 -1.15 -2.79 -27.07
N ASP A 505 -0.20 -3.13 -27.95
CA ASP A 505 0.77 -2.20 -28.55
C ASP A 505 0.24 -1.40 -29.77
N ARG A 506 -1.06 -1.46 -30.04
CA ARG A 506 -1.68 -0.76 -31.17
C ARG A 506 -1.96 0.71 -30.82
N SER A 507 -1.24 1.63 -31.46
CA SER A 507 -1.59 3.05 -31.44
C SER A 507 -2.76 3.32 -32.39
N ASP A 508 -3.82 3.98 -31.90
CA ASP A 508 -4.98 4.36 -32.72
C ASP A 508 -5.03 5.88 -32.93
N ASP A 509 -5.27 6.30 -34.17
CA ASP A 509 -5.45 7.70 -34.57
C ASP A 509 -6.78 8.29 -34.05
N GLN A 510 -7.72 7.44 -33.58
CA GLN A 510 -9.04 7.84 -33.08
C GLN A 510 -9.09 8.06 -31.54
N GLY A 511 -7.95 8.12 -30.87
CA GLY A 511 -7.86 8.31 -29.41
C GLY A 511 -8.06 7.03 -28.60
N LEU A 512 -7.75 7.11 -27.29
CA LEU A 512 -7.68 5.94 -26.40
C LEU A 512 -8.53 6.16 -25.15
N VAL A 513 -9.22 5.10 -24.69
CA VAL A 513 -9.89 5.11 -23.38
C VAL A 513 -8.83 5.19 -22.29
N THR A 514 -9.01 6.06 -21.30
CA THR A 514 -7.98 6.30 -20.30
C THR A 514 -8.22 5.54 -19.00
N LEU A 515 -7.32 4.65 -18.63
CA LEU A 515 -7.33 3.90 -17.36
C LEU A 515 -6.31 4.52 -16.40
N MET A 516 -6.70 4.80 -15.15
CA MET A 516 -5.76 5.31 -14.15
C MET A 516 -6.20 5.09 -12.71
N THR A 517 -5.26 5.25 -11.78
CA THR A 517 -5.64 5.32 -10.36
C THR A 517 -6.31 6.66 -10.03
N LEU A 518 -7.17 6.67 -9.03
CA LEU A 518 -7.78 7.91 -8.50
C LEU A 518 -6.74 8.97 -8.10
N HIS A 519 -5.52 8.57 -7.70
CA HIS A 519 -4.44 9.48 -7.36
C HIS A 519 -3.90 10.21 -8.59
N ASN A 520 -3.75 9.49 -9.71
CA ASN A 520 -3.26 10.04 -10.97
C ASN A 520 -4.30 10.94 -11.66
N ALA A 521 -5.58 10.79 -11.32
CA ALA A 521 -6.66 11.60 -11.88
C ALA A 521 -6.62 13.08 -11.47
N LYS A 522 -5.84 13.43 -10.42
CA LYS A 522 -5.76 14.79 -9.90
C LYS A 522 -5.28 15.77 -10.98
N GLY A 523 -6.09 16.79 -11.24
CA GLY A 523 -5.80 17.82 -12.24
C GLY A 523 -6.35 17.51 -13.63
N LEU A 524 -6.83 16.30 -13.88
CA LEU A 524 -7.49 15.92 -15.12
C LEU A 524 -9.02 16.12 -15.04
N GLU A 525 -9.67 16.01 -16.19
CA GLU A 525 -11.12 16.09 -16.38
C GLU A 525 -11.52 15.29 -17.63
N TYR A 526 -12.69 14.65 -17.57
CA TYR A 526 -13.23 13.82 -18.65
C TYR A 526 -14.75 13.98 -18.70
N PRO A 527 -15.35 14.11 -19.89
CA PRO A 527 -16.80 14.11 -20.05
C PRO A 527 -17.49 12.93 -19.36
N ILE A 528 -16.92 11.73 -19.50
CA ILE A 528 -17.47 10.49 -18.95
C ILE A 528 -16.44 9.79 -18.07
N VAL A 529 -16.82 9.52 -16.82
CA VAL A 529 -15.97 8.84 -15.85
C VAL A 529 -16.66 7.60 -15.30
N PHE A 530 -15.91 6.50 -15.24
CA PHE A 530 -16.25 5.29 -14.50
C PHE A 530 -15.39 5.19 -13.25
N MET A 531 -15.99 5.12 -12.06
CA MET A 531 -15.32 4.80 -10.81
C MET A 531 -15.65 3.34 -10.43
N ILE A 532 -14.68 2.45 -10.57
CA ILE A 532 -14.89 1.00 -10.41
C ILE A 532 -14.37 0.48 -9.06
N GLY A 533 -14.88 -0.68 -8.63
CA GLY A 533 -14.50 -1.31 -7.37
C GLY A 533 -14.78 -0.44 -6.14
N CYS A 534 -15.91 0.26 -6.14
CA CYS A 534 -16.37 1.07 -5.02
C CYS A 534 -16.98 0.17 -3.92
N GLU A 535 -16.12 -0.63 -3.29
CA GLU A 535 -16.44 -1.64 -2.27
C GLU A 535 -15.69 -1.34 -0.97
N GLU A 536 -16.27 -1.65 0.19
CA GLU A 536 -15.56 -1.61 1.46
C GLU A 536 -14.34 -2.56 1.45
N GLY A 537 -13.17 -2.03 1.80
CA GLY A 537 -11.90 -2.76 1.78
C GLY A 537 -11.12 -2.62 0.46
N VAL A 538 -11.81 -2.29 -0.65
CA VAL A 538 -11.18 -1.95 -1.94
C VAL A 538 -11.09 -0.43 -2.08
N PHE A 539 -12.23 0.25 -1.98
CA PHE A 539 -12.35 1.71 -1.96
C PHE A 539 -13.55 2.16 -1.11
N PRO A 540 -13.35 2.52 0.18
CA PRO A 540 -12.07 2.85 0.81
C PRO A 540 -11.15 1.64 1.04
N HIS A 541 -9.85 1.83 0.81
CA HIS A 541 -8.86 0.77 0.95
C HIS A 541 -8.70 0.33 2.42
N SER A 542 -8.69 -0.97 2.68
CA SER A 542 -8.64 -1.56 4.04
C SER A 542 -7.54 -0.98 4.93
N ARG A 543 -6.30 -0.86 4.41
CA ARG A 543 -5.17 -0.28 5.16
C ARG A 543 -5.42 1.17 5.59
N ALA A 544 -6.01 1.98 4.70
CA ALA A 544 -6.30 3.37 5.03
C ALA A 544 -7.37 3.45 6.14
N LEU A 545 -8.30 2.50 6.19
CA LEU A 545 -9.26 2.39 7.30
C LEU A 545 -8.55 2.04 8.61
N ASP A 546 -7.65 1.05 8.59
CA ASP A 546 -6.90 0.60 9.78
C ASP A 546 -6.01 1.71 10.36
N GLU A 547 -5.47 2.58 9.50
CA GLU A 547 -4.65 3.73 9.88
C GLU A 547 -5.46 4.98 10.25
N GLY A 548 -6.80 4.91 10.22
CA GLY A 548 -7.67 6.05 10.48
C GLY A 548 -7.73 7.09 9.36
N GLY A 549 -7.18 6.78 8.19
CA GLY A 549 -7.13 7.59 6.96
C GLY A 549 -8.44 7.67 6.17
N LEU A 550 -9.59 7.39 6.79
CA LEU A 550 -10.89 7.43 6.10
C LEU A 550 -11.18 8.81 5.47
N GLU A 551 -10.83 9.90 6.16
CA GLU A 551 -11.05 11.24 5.62
C GLU A 551 -10.23 11.51 4.35
N GLU A 552 -9.07 10.88 4.21
CA GLU A 552 -8.23 10.99 3.02
C GLU A 552 -8.79 10.16 1.87
N GLU A 553 -9.24 8.91 2.12
CA GLU A 553 -9.95 8.12 1.11
C GLU A 553 -11.23 8.84 0.64
N ARG A 554 -11.90 9.58 1.53
CA ARG A 554 -13.05 10.40 1.17
C ARG A 554 -12.67 11.61 0.30
N ARG A 555 -11.52 12.23 0.55
CA ARG A 555 -10.98 13.29 -0.34
C ARG A 555 -10.62 12.72 -1.70
N LEU A 556 -10.08 11.52 -1.74
CA LEU A 556 -9.80 10.80 -2.98
C LEU A 556 -11.10 10.52 -3.76
N CYS A 557 -12.17 10.10 -3.06
CA CYS A 557 -13.50 9.92 -3.66
C CYS A 557 -14.05 11.24 -4.23
N TYR A 558 -13.99 12.32 -3.45
CA TYR A 558 -14.37 13.65 -3.90
C TYR A 558 -13.58 14.09 -5.15
N VAL A 559 -12.27 13.83 -5.19
CA VAL A 559 -11.45 14.13 -6.38
C VAL A 559 -11.94 13.32 -7.57
N GLY A 560 -12.18 12.01 -7.41
CA GLY A 560 -12.70 11.14 -8.46
C GLY A 560 -14.03 11.62 -9.05
N ILE A 561 -15.02 11.91 -8.20
CA ILE A 561 -16.33 12.41 -8.61
C ILE A 561 -16.19 13.72 -9.39
N THR A 562 -15.36 14.65 -8.91
CA THR A 562 -15.16 15.98 -9.55
C THR A 562 -14.26 15.97 -10.80
N ARG A 563 -13.82 14.80 -11.27
CA ARG A 563 -13.18 14.70 -12.60
C ARG A 563 -14.21 14.55 -13.72
N ALA A 564 -15.41 14.06 -13.41
CA ALA A 564 -16.49 13.91 -14.37
C ALA A 564 -17.09 15.28 -14.74
N GLU A 565 -17.24 15.56 -16.02
CA GLU A 565 -17.91 16.78 -16.50
C GLU A 565 -19.41 16.55 -16.64
N LEU A 566 -19.80 15.49 -17.38
CA LEU A 566 -21.19 15.23 -17.76
C LEU A 566 -21.74 13.99 -17.05
N ASP A 567 -21.08 12.85 -17.21
CA ASP A 567 -21.56 11.54 -16.78
C ASP A 567 -20.62 10.87 -15.78
N LEU A 568 -21.20 10.33 -14.70
CA LEU A 568 -20.48 9.55 -13.70
C LEU A 568 -21.15 8.19 -13.51
N TYR A 569 -20.36 7.14 -13.70
CA TYR A 569 -20.70 5.76 -13.41
C TYR A 569 -19.94 5.32 -12.16
N VAL A 570 -20.63 4.67 -11.23
CA VAL A 570 -20.05 4.11 -10.01
C VAL A 570 -20.43 2.64 -9.92
N THR A 571 -19.45 1.75 -9.94
CA THR A 571 -19.69 0.31 -9.94
C THR A 571 -19.06 -0.37 -8.74
N TYR A 572 -19.68 -1.46 -8.29
CA TYR A 572 -19.15 -2.34 -7.26
C TYR A 572 -19.59 -3.79 -7.50
N ALA A 573 -18.76 -4.74 -7.10
CA ALA A 573 -19.02 -6.17 -7.18
C ALA A 573 -19.40 -6.75 -5.81
N ARG A 574 -20.38 -7.67 -5.77
CA ARG A 574 -20.76 -8.42 -4.55
C ARG A 574 -19.64 -9.32 -4.06
N THR A 575 -18.87 -9.87 -4.98
CA THR A 575 -17.73 -10.71 -4.68
C THR A 575 -16.52 -10.22 -5.45
N ARG A 576 -15.34 -10.24 -4.83
CA ARG A 576 -14.09 -9.93 -5.51
C ARG A 576 -12.99 -10.84 -5.03
N ASN A 577 -12.18 -11.36 -5.95
CA ASN A 577 -10.93 -11.97 -5.55
C ASN A 577 -9.93 -10.86 -5.23
N VAL A 578 -9.59 -10.72 -3.96
CA VAL A 578 -8.56 -9.78 -3.50
C VAL A 578 -7.54 -10.60 -2.72
N PHE A 579 -6.25 -10.47 -3.04
CA PHE A 579 -5.17 -11.24 -2.38
C PHE A 579 -5.34 -12.77 -2.48
N GLY A 580 -5.91 -13.28 -3.57
CA GLY A 580 -6.13 -14.72 -3.78
C GLY A 580 -7.21 -15.36 -2.91
N ALA A 581 -7.98 -14.56 -2.16
CA ALA A 581 -9.14 -15.00 -1.40
C ALA A 581 -10.41 -14.31 -1.92
N ARG A 582 -11.50 -15.08 -2.03
CA ARG A 582 -12.80 -14.54 -2.39
C ARG A 582 -13.34 -13.74 -1.21
N SER A 583 -13.40 -12.42 -1.37
CA SER A 583 -14.01 -11.50 -0.41
C SER A 583 -15.44 -11.19 -0.84
N PHE A 584 -16.36 -11.09 0.13
CA PHE A 584 -17.69 -10.56 -0.10
C PHE A 584 -17.62 -9.05 0.13
N GLY A 585 -17.72 -8.26 -0.94
CA GLY A 585 -17.63 -6.81 -0.89
C GLY A 585 -18.97 -6.21 -0.46
N ALA A 586 -18.97 -5.47 0.65
CA ALA A 586 -20.07 -4.55 0.94
C ALA A 586 -19.92 -3.31 0.04
N PRO A 587 -21.02 -2.66 -0.39
CA PRO A 587 -20.92 -1.40 -1.13
C PRO A 587 -20.16 -0.36 -0.31
N SER A 588 -19.30 0.42 -0.95
CA SER A 588 -18.56 1.49 -0.30
C SER A 588 -19.50 2.45 0.42
N ARG A 589 -19.13 2.86 1.63
CA ARG A 589 -19.83 3.90 2.37
C ARG A 589 -19.97 5.20 1.58
N PHE A 590 -19.04 5.50 0.67
CA PHE A 590 -19.10 6.68 -0.19
C PHE A 590 -20.34 6.67 -1.10
N ILE A 591 -20.83 5.49 -1.52
CA ILE A 591 -22.08 5.36 -2.29
C ILE A 591 -23.30 5.71 -1.42
N SER A 592 -23.25 5.37 -0.14
CA SER A 592 -24.34 5.67 0.82
C SER A 592 -24.38 7.16 1.21
N GLU A 593 -23.27 7.87 1.02
CA GLU A 593 -23.15 9.31 1.30
C GLU A 593 -23.65 10.18 0.15
N ILE A 594 -23.86 9.59 -1.03
CA ILE A 594 -24.49 10.26 -2.16
C ILE A 594 -26.02 10.19 -1.99
N PRO A 595 -26.74 11.33 -2.02
CA PRO A 595 -28.19 11.36 -1.95
C PRO A 595 -28.83 10.48 -3.04
N VAL A 596 -29.80 9.66 -2.66
CA VAL A 596 -30.41 8.65 -3.54
C VAL A 596 -31.09 9.29 -4.74
N GLU A 597 -31.67 10.48 -4.57
CA GLU A 597 -32.31 11.28 -5.61
C GLU A 597 -31.36 11.77 -6.70
N LEU A 598 -30.05 11.75 -6.46
CA LEU A 598 -29.02 12.08 -7.47
C LEU A 598 -28.53 10.83 -8.21
N THR A 599 -28.99 9.65 -7.82
CA THR A 599 -28.51 8.37 -8.36
C THR A 599 -29.58 7.66 -9.17
N ASP A 600 -29.19 7.15 -10.34
CA ASP A 600 -29.91 6.08 -11.02
C ASP A 600 -29.36 4.74 -10.53
N ARG A 601 -30.09 4.11 -9.61
CA ARG A 601 -29.81 2.76 -9.11
C ARG A 601 -30.76 1.81 -9.82
N GLU A 602 -30.22 0.83 -10.55
CA GLU A 602 -31.03 -0.34 -10.92
C GLU A 602 -31.48 -0.99 -9.61
N GLN A 603 -32.74 -0.77 -9.22
CA GLN A 603 -33.39 -1.64 -8.27
C GLN A 603 -33.45 -3.00 -8.96
N GLN A 604 -32.45 -3.85 -8.71
CA GLN A 604 -32.67 -5.28 -8.85
C GLN A 604 -33.87 -5.55 -7.96
N GLN A 605 -35.04 -5.77 -8.58
CA GLN A 605 -36.17 -6.32 -7.86
C GLN A 605 -35.59 -7.48 -7.06
N PRO A 606 -35.78 -7.52 -5.72
CA PRO A 606 -35.38 -8.69 -4.98
C PRO A 606 -36.01 -9.84 -5.73
N ARG A 607 -35.20 -10.80 -6.21
CA ARG A 607 -35.72 -12.04 -6.77
C ARG A 607 -36.42 -12.72 -5.61
N GLY A 608 -37.66 -12.30 -5.36
CA GLY A 608 -38.51 -12.88 -4.37
C GLY A 608 -38.63 -14.35 -4.69
N LEU A 609 -38.86 -15.14 -3.65
CA LEU A 609 -39.11 -16.58 -3.70
C LEU A 609 -40.14 -17.04 -4.76
N ALA A 610 -40.85 -16.12 -5.43
CA ALA A 610 -41.67 -16.35 -6.61
C ALA A 610 -40.90 -16.95 -7.81
N GLY A 611 -39.63 -16.57 -8.05
CA GLY A 611 -38.82 -17.11 -9.15
C GLY A 611 -38.35 -18.55 -8.91
N ILE A 612 -38.20 -18.95 -7.65
CA ILE A 612 -37.83 -20.32 -7.25
C ILE A 612 -39.07 -21.24 -7.32
N ARG A 613 -40.27 -20.72 -7.03
CA ARG A 613 -41.53 -21.47 -7.16
C ARG A 613 -41.87 -21.85 -8.60
N ALA A 614 -41.52 -21.04 -9.59
CA ALA A 614 -41.81 -21.34 -11.00
C ALA A 614 -41.00 -22.52 -11.57
N ARG A 615 -39.86 -22.88 -10.95
CA ARG A 615 -39.09 -24.10 -11.27
C ARG A 615 -39.43 -25.29 -10.36
N ALA A 616 -40.06 -25.05 -9.21
CA ALA A 616 -40.45 -26.10 -8.27
C ALA A 616 -41.82 -26.73 -8.57
N THR A 617 -42.66 -26.11 -9.41
CA THR A 617 -44.01 -26.63 -9.75
C THR A 617 -44.03 -27.71 -10.82
N THR A 618 -42.89 -28.13 -11.38
CA THR A 618 -42.83 -29.23 -12.37
C THR A 618 -42.46 -30.59 -11.77
N TRP A 619 -42.13 -30.67 -10.47
CA TRP A 619 -41.56 -31.87 -9.84
C TRP A 619 -42.22 -32.29 -8.50
N ALA A 620 -43.45 -31.86 -8.24
CA ALA A 620 -44.20 -32.32 -7.06
C ALA A 620 -45.67 -32.52 -7.40
N ARG A 621 -45.97 -33.62 -8.09
CA ARG A 621 -47.33 -34.17 -8.19
C ARG A 621 -47.34 -35.48 -7.41
N GLY A 622 -47.81 -35.41 -6.17
CA GLY A 622 -48.06 -36.59 -5.35
C GLY A 622 -48.06 -36.29 -3.86
N GLY A 623 -49.21 -36.47 -3.22
CA GLY A 623 -49.33 -36.73 -1.78
C GLY A 623 -49.96 -35.62 -0.96
N ASP A 624 -51.24 -35.81 -0.64
CA ASP A 624 -51.98 -35.14 0.44
C ASP A 624 -51.28 -35.31 1.79
N ASP A 625 -51.24 -34.26 2.62
CA ASP A 625 -52.00 -34.21 3.87
C ASP A 625 -51.72 -32.93 4.68
N ALA A 626 -52.74 -32.56 5.46
CA ALA A 626 -52.98 -31.30 6.14
C ALA A 626 -51.93 -30.84 7.17
N ALA A 627 -51.78 -29.52 7.31
CA ALA A 627 -51.99 -28.79 8.57
C ALA A 627 -51.78 -27.28 8.37
N SER A 628 -52.87 -26.53 8.47
CA SER A 628 -52.90 -25.08 8.61
C SER A 628 -52.27 -24.65 9.94
N TRP A 629 -51.26 -23.79 9.88
CA TRP A 629 -50.88 -22.91 10.99
C TRP A 629 -50.87 -21.47 10.47
N ASP A 630 -51.91 -20.74 10.82
CA ASP A 630 -51.98 -19.29 10.71
C ASP A 630 -50.84 -18.68 11.53
N ALA A 631 -49.95 -17.94 10.88
CA ALA A 631 -49.05 -17.01 11.54
C ALA A 631 -49.14 -15.66 10.81
N GLN A 632 -49.84 -14.73 11.44
CA GLN A 632 -49.75 -13.30 11.13
C GLN A 632 -48.31 -12.79 11.36
N PRO A 633 -47.89 -11.74 10.64
CA PRO A 633 -46.49 -11.34 10.57
C PRO A 633 -46.07 -10.62 11.84
N ALA A 634 -45.11 -11.21 12.57
CA ALA A 634 -44.38 -10.51 13.62
C ALA A 634 -43.07 -9.96 13.03
N ALA A 635 -43.03 -8.65 12.82
CA ALA A 635 -41.75 -7.94 12.72
C ALA A 635 -41.10 -7.92 14.11
N ALA A 636 -39.91 -8.51 14.23
CA ALA A 636 -39.06 -8.42 15.42
C ALA A 636 -37.57 -8.39 14.99
N PRO A 637 -36.68 -7.72 15.76
CA PRO A 637 -35.32 -7.39 15.33
C PRO A 637 -34.35 -8.58 15.31
N ALA A 638 -33.31 -8.45 14.50
CA ALA A 638 -32.29 -9.43 14.19
C ALA A 638 -31.17 -9.51 15.27
N PHE A 639 -31.40 -10.23 16.38
CA PHE A 639 -30.45 -10.47 17.49
C PHE A 639 -30.37 -9.37 18.57
N ARG A 640 -30.03 -9.76 19.81
CA ARG A 640 -29.87 -8.91 21.00
C ARG A 640 -28.46 -8.98 21.56
N LEU A 641 -28.01 -7.89 22.20
CA LEU A 641 -26.79 -7.87 22.99
C LEU A 641 -26.82 -8.94 24.09
N GLY A 642 -25.77 -9.76 24.17
CA GLY A 642 -25.63 -10.87 25.10
C GLY A 642 -26.28 -12.19 24.66
N GLU A 643 -26.84 -12.26 23.44
CA GLU A 643 -27.47 -13.48 22.91
C GLU A 643 -26.42 -14.51 22.47
N ASP A 644 -26.64 -15.78 22.82
CA ASP A 644 -25.80 -16.91 22.42
C ASP A 644 -26.11 -17.32 20.99
N VAL A 645 -25.06 -17.45 20.18
CA VAL A 645 -25.15 -17.75 18.76
C VAL A 645 -24.13 -18.80 18.35
N SER A 646 -24.41 -19.52 17.27
CA SER A 646 -23.53 -20.55 16.71
C SER A 646 -23.24 -20.27 15.24
N HIS A 647 -21.96 -20.35 14.86
CA HIS A 647 -21.50 -20.18 13.49
C HIS A 647 -20.75 -21.44 12.99
N PRO A 648 -21.09 -22.00 11.81
CA PRO A 648 -20.51 -23.25 11.31
C PRO A 648 -18.98 -23.30 11.26
N LYS A 649 -18.34 -22.15 11.01
CA LYS A 649 -16.87 -22.02 10.92
C LYS A 649 -16.18 -21.62 12.22
N PHE A 650 -16.87 -20.88 13.11
CA PHE A 650 -16.23 -20.21 14.26
C PHE A 650 -16.74 -20.74 15.61
N GLY A 651 -17.69 -21.67 15.58
CA GLY A 651 -18.24 -22.28 16.78
C GLY A 651 -19.20 -21.36 17.52
N GLU A 652 -19.28 -21.53 18.83
CA GLU A 652 -20.19 -20.81 19.70
C GLU A 652 -19.66 -19.40 19.99
N GLY A 653 -20.56 -18.42 20.08
CA GLY A 653 -20.20 -17.04 20.37
C GLY A 653 -21.34 -16.27 21.03
N VAL A 654 -21.02 -15.08 21.55
CA VAL A 654 -21.96 -14.19 22.22
C VAL A 654 -21.99 -12.85 21.51
N VAL A 655 -23.18 -12.31 21.28
CA VAL A 655 -23.34 -10.98 20.70
C VAL A 655 -22.83 -9.91 21.67
N THR A 656 -21.77 -9.19 21.32
CA THR A 656 -21.14 -8.12 22.12
C THR A 656 -21.49 -6.71 21.62
N GLY A 657 -22.06 -6.56 20.43
CA GLY A 657 -22.37 -5.26 19.81
C GLY A 657 -23.47 -5.35 18.75
N LEU A 658 -24.24 -4.27 18.58
CA LEU A 658 -25.21 -4.09 17.49
C LEU A 658 -24.95 -2.73 16.85
N GLU A 659 -24.73 -2.71 15.53
CA GLU A 659 -24.46 -1.50 14.75
C GLU A 659 -25.58 -1.26 13.71
N PRO A 660 -25.79 0.01 13.28
CA PRO A 660 -26.76 0.33 12.20
C PRO A 660 -26.46 -0.46 10.92
N GLY A 661 -27.50 -0.86 10.18
CA GLY A 661 -27.35 -1.69 8.97
C GLY A 661 -27.40 -3.21 9.21
N GLY A 662 -27.88 -3.65 10.37
CA GLY A 662 -28.06 -5.08 10.67
C GLY A 662 -26.76 -5.80 11.04
N ILE A 663 -25.72 -5.05 11.44
CA ILE A 663 -24.41 -5.60 11.81
C ILE A 663 -24.43 -6.02 13.28
N VAL A 664 -24.05 -7.26 13.53
CA VAL A 664 -23.93 -7.90 14.83
C VAL A 664 -22.45 -8.19 15.09
N VAL A 665 -21.96 -7.75 16.24
CA VAL A 665 -20.60 -8.03 16.70
C VAL A 665 -20.68 -9.25 17.62
N ILE A 666 -19.97 -10.32 17.27
CA ILE A 666 -20.00 -11.60 17.99
C ILE A 666 -18.58 -11.93 18.46
N ARG A 667 -18.45 -12.27 19.74
CA ARG A 667 -17.22 -12.82 20.30
C ARG A 667 -17.32 -14.34 20.37
N PHE A 668 -16.45 -15.04 19.64
CA PHE A 668 -16.44 -16.50 19.58
C PHE A 668 -15.59 -17.11 20.70
N SER A 669 -16.09 -18.20 21.30
CA SER A 669 -15.48 -18.86 22.45
C SER A 669 -14.26 -19.71 22.10
N GLN A 670 -14.14 -20.17 20.84
CA GLN A 670 -13.04 -21.03 20.40
C GLN A 670 -11.71 -20.29 20.25
N ASP A 671 -11.72 -19.06 19.73
CA ASP A 671 -10.50 -18.29 19.44
C ASP A 671 -10.46 -16.93 20.17
N GLY A 672 -11.51 -16.57 20.91
CA GLY A 672 -11.64 -15.28 21.57
C GLY A 672 -11.76 -14.10 20.61
N SER A 673 -11.90 -14.36 19.31
CA SER A 673 -11.98 -13.32 18.28
C SER A 673 -13.34 -12.63 18.33
N GLU A 674 -13.32 -11.32 18.09
CA GLU A 674 -14.52 -10.50 17.98
C GLU A 674 -14.72 -10.14 16.51
N ARG A 675 -15.87 -10.51 15.94
CA ARG A 675 -16.14 -10.40 14.50
C ARG A 675 -17.45 -9.66 14.26
N LYS A 676 -17.44 -8.74 13.29
CA LYS A 676 -18.63 -8.05 12.81
C LYS A 676 -19.23 -8.81 11.64
N MET A 677 -20.52 -9.09 11.70
CA MET A 677 -21.24 -9.86 10.70
C MET A 677 -22.62 -9.25 10.46
N VAL A 678 -23.13 -9.31 9.23
CA VAL A 678 -24.52 -8.87 8.96
C VAL A 678 -25.47 -10.01 9.32
N ALA A 679 -26.40 -9.75 10.23
CA ALA A 679 -27.35 -10.73 10.76
C ALA A 679 -28.09 -11.53 9.68
N ASP A 680 -28.44 -10.85 8.58
CA ASP A 680 -29.30 -11.40 7.52
C ASP A 680 -28.51 -12.19 6.46
N LEU A 681 -27.18 -12.10 6.46
CA LEU A 681 -26.30 -12.69 5.43
C LEU A 681 -25.30 -13.71 5.99
N ALA A 682 -24.98 -13.62 7.28
CA ALA A 682 -24.07 -14.57 7.93
C ALA A 682 -24.84 -15.82 8.40
N PRO A 683 -24.26 -17.02 8.26
CA PRO A 683 -24.90 -18.27 8.70
C PRO A 683 -24.83 -18.40 10.23
N ILE A 684 -25.57 -17.55 10.93
CA ILE A 684 -25.60 -17.46 12.39
C ILE A 684 -26.93 -18.04 12.88
N SER A 685 -26.85 -19.11 13.67
CA SER A 685 -28.03 -19.72 14.29
C SER A 685 -28.14 -19.29 15.75
N ARG A 686 -29.34 -18.94 16.20
CA ARG A 686 -29.64 -18.73 17.62
C ARG A 686 -29.57 -20.06 18.35
N ARG A 687 -29.12 -20.03 19.61
CA ARG A 687 -29.12 -21.21 20.48
C ARG A 687 -30.16 -21.10 21.59
#